data_AF-A0A6P5WKF2-F1
#
_entry.id   AF-A0A6P5WKF2-F1
#
_cell.length_a   1.000
_cell.length_b   1.000
_cell.length_c   1.000
_cell.angle_alpha   90.00
_cell.angle_beta   90.00
_cell.angle_gamma   90.00
#
_symmetry.space_group_name_H-M   'P 1'
#
loop_
_entity.id
_entity.type
_entity.pdbx_description
1 polymer ?
#
loop_
_entity_poly.entity_id
_entity_poly.type
_entity_poly.pdbx_seq_one_letter_code
_entity_poly.pdbx_strand_id
1 'polypeptide(L)'
;MELLLISIKALVKEIKEEMLLNVDPYSFVSPSAYDTAWLAMVPAEYSNQTCSVPMFKNCLDWVVNNQTEEGYWGERDAHGNPTIESLPATLACVIALKKWNVGNRNIKLGLDFVHGNAEELLGVTYDHFPRWFTIVLPGMIELARTVGLQLAFPSQLNGLLLDLFHKRQRILETEELVDNQYPPLLSYLEALPSSYGISEEDITKNLNGDGSLFQSPAATARAFMASGREESLSYLQSVVGRCANGVPPTYPMDEELIKLSVVNQLQRLGLAAHFSHEIDDNLAQLYRNYKSRESMAKPSNNANVAIQLHKDSLAFRLLRMHGYSVSPCHFCWFLNNQEVRAHIEENYEYLSSTMLNVYRATDLTFPGEYELEEARSFSRKVLEKVTLKATSFRSMGLNQMMKHELRFPWIARLDHLEHRAWIEDNNTNILWIAKASFHRLSPLLNEKLMQLALADYEFRQSIYKNELAEVKRWSRIRGMSDMGFGREKTTYCYFAIASSIPLPYDSDIRMIIAKSAVVITVADDFYDTVASLDELNTLTDAIGRWDSNGLGGHSKTIFDALDDLVREIVAKVSQQRGTDITNFLRQIWYETFVSWLVEAKWSRGGFLPSMDEYLGTGMISIAAHTIVLPASYLLNPSLTDCKIRPGEYETVTKLLMVIPRLLNDIQSYQKEKEEGKMNYALLYLKENPGADIKDSTAYVREILDKKWGELLQHVLMDGFGELPKPCKLLHLSCVKVFQMFFHSSNRYDSNTDMLQDIQKAIYIPINVGLTSKPLMPDQQEYHQTINSHSGRPPKYKRSQIELVTP
;
A
#
# COMPACT_ATOMS: atom_id res chain seq x y z
N MET A 1 -22.49 -16.31 -5.59
CA MET A 1 -22.22 -15.55 -4.36
C MET A 1 -21.99 -16.47 -3.17
N GLU A 2 -22.93 -17.35 -2.83
CA GLU A 2 -22.80 -18.24 -1.65
C GLU A 2 -21.57 -19.18 -1.70
N LEU A 3 -21.32 -19.83 -2.84
CA LEU A 3 -20.11 -20.68 -3.03
C LEU A 3 -18.80 -19.91 -2.85
N LEU A 4 -18.74 -18.65 -3.31
CA LEU A 4 -17.55 -17.81 -3.18
C LEU A 4 -17.31 -17.42 -1.71
N LEU A 5 -18.37 -17.08 -0.97
CA LEU A 5 -18.29 -16.79 0.46
C LEU A 5 -17.82 -18.01 1.27
N ILE A 6 -18.28 -19.22 0.92
CA ILE A 6 -17.82 -20.47 1.54
C ILE A 6 -16.32 -20.66 1.28
N SER A 7 -15.87 -20.43 0.04
CA SER A 7 -14.45 -20.50 -0.34
C SER A 7 -13.59 -19.51 0.46
N ILE A 8 -14.03 -18.25 0.56
CA ILE A 8 -13.35 -17.21 1.35
C ILE A 8 -13.22 -17.66 2.82
N LYS A 9 -14.31 -18.14 3.43
CA LYS A 9 -14.29 -18.61 4.82
C LYS A 9 -13.35 -19.80 5.03
N ALA A 10 -13.29 -20.72 4.07
CA ALA A 10 -12.38 -21.86 4.11
C ALA A 10 -10.91 -21.41 4.03
N LEU A 11 -10.57 -20.51 3.11
CA LEU A 11 -9.22 -19.94 2.98
C LEU A 11 -8.79 -19.16 4.22
N VAL A 12 -9.68 -18.35 4.80
CA VAL A 12 -9.39 -17.63 6.06
C VAL A 12 -9.05 -18.62 7.18
N LYS A 13 -9.83 -19.71 7.30
CA LYS A 13 -9.59 -20.75 8.31
C LYS A 13 -8.24 -21.43 8.10
N GLU A 14 -7.93 -21.84 6.87
CA GLU A 14 -6.66 -22.46 6.48
C GLU A 14 -5.47 -21.56 6.87
N ILE A 15 -5.49 -20.27 6.48
CA ILE A 15 -4.40 -19.33 6.77
C ILE A 15 -4.22 -19.13 8.28
N LYS A 16 -5.32 -19.04 9.06
CA LYS A 16 -5.23 -18.89 10.52
C LYS A 16 -4.60 -20.11 11.17
N GLU A 17 -5.15 -21.30 10.90
CA GLU A 17 -4.79 -22.54 11.57
C GLU A 17 -3.41 -23.06 11.15
N GLU A 18 -3.07 -22.94 9.87
CA GLU A 18 -1.88 -23.58 9.31
C GLU A 18 -0.70 -22.62 9.15
N MET A 19 -0.96 -21.30 9.12
CA MET A 19 0.07 -20.34 8.72
C MET A 19 0.31 -19.18 9.69
N LEU A 20 -0.59 -18.86 10.63
CA LEU A 20 -0.40 -17.72 11.54
C LEU A 20 -0.35 -18.10 13.02
N LEU A 21 -0.94 -19.23 13.42
CA LEU A 21 -0.97 -19.68 14.81
C LEU A 21 0.26 -20.52 15.18
N ASN A 22 1.03 -20.06 16.18
CA ASN A 22 2.17 -20.78 16.77
C ASN A 22 3.30 -21.20 15.79
N VAL A 23 3.46 -20.45 14.70
CA VAL A 23 4.52 -20.69 13.71
C VAL A 23 5.71 -19.76 13.98
N ASP A 24 6.93 -20.27 13.74
CA ASP A 24 8.16 -19.47 13.78
C ASP A 24 8.08 -18.32 12.75
N PRO A 25 8.20 -17.04 13.15
CA PRO A 25 8.12 -15.91 12.22
C PRO A 25 9.07 -16.04 11.02
N TYR A 26 10.22 -16.70 11.19
CA TYR A 26 11.18 -16.91 10.11
C TYR A 26 10.58 -17.67 8.91
N SER A 27 9.59 -18.54 9.13
CA SER A 27 8.93 -19.26 8.02
C SER A 27 8.04 -18.36 7.17
N PHE A 28 7.72 -17.15 7.62
CA PHE A 28 6.98 -16.17 6.82
C PHE A 28 7.87 -15.48 5.79
N VAL A 29 9.19 -15.66 5.86
CA VAL A 29 10.15 -15.03 4.97
C VAL A 29 10.73 -16.06 4.00
N SER A 30 10.83 -15.73 2.73
CA SER A 30 11.45 -16.59 1.71
C SER A 30 12.95 -16.80 1.98
N PRO A 31 13.48 -18.01 1.74
CA PRO A 31 14.91 -18.27 1.77
C PRO A 31 15.62 -17.60 0.57
N SER A 32 16.89 -17.23 0.74
CA SER A 32 17.75 -16.76 -0.34
C SER A 32 18.47 -17.93 -0.98
N ALA A 33 18.16 -18.22 -2.24
CA ALA A 33 18.88 -19.25 -3.00
C ALA A 33 20.37 -18.92 -3.16
N TYR A 34 20.70 -17.64 -3.32
CA TYR A 34 22.07 -17.16 -3.45
C TYR A 34 22.88 -17.46 -2.18
N ASP A 35 22.39 -17.06 -1.01
CA ASP A 35 23.07 -17.29 0.27
C ASP A 35 23.10 -18.78 0.63
N THR A 36 22.03 -19.52 0.34
CA THR A 36 21.98 -20.98 0.55
C THR A 36 23.03 -21.71 -0.27
N ALA A 37 23.24 -21.30 -1.54
CA ALA A 37 24.28 -21.85 -2.38
C ALA A 37 25.70 -21.56 -1.85
N TRP A 38 25.93 -20.36 -1.30
CA TRP A 38 27.22 -20.04 -0.67
C TRP A 38 27.53 -20.89 0.54
N LEU A 39 26.54 -21.16 1.40
CA LEU A 39 26.70 -22.08 2.52
C LEU A 39 26.90 -23.52 2.04
N ALA A 40 26.19 -23.94 0.99
CA ALA A 40 26.37 -25.27 0.40
C ALA A 40 27.80 -25.49 -0.12
N MET A 41 28.54 -24.43 -0.46
CA MET A 41 29.92 -24.53 -0.94
C MET A 41 30.98 -24.70 0.17
N VAL A 42 30.63 -24.57 1.45
CA VAL A 42 31.60 -24.66 2.55
C VAL A 42 32.07 -26.12 2.74
N PRO A 43 33.38 -26.40 2.63
CA PRO A 43 33.91 -27.75 2.83
C PRO A 43 34.00 -28.13 4.31
N ALA A 44 33.70 -29.38 4.65
CA ALA A 44 34.00 -29.91 5.97
C ALA A 44 35.51 -30.16 6.10
N GLU A 45 36.17 -29.58 7.10
CA GLU A 45 37.55 -29.92 7.42
C GLU A 45 37.59 -31.24 8.18
N TYR A 46 37.81 -32.34 7.45
CA TYR A 46 38.32 -33.57 8.06
C TYR A 46 39.80 -33.68 7.72
N SER A 47 40.66 -33.47 8.72
CA SER A 47 42.06 -33.85 8.63
C SER A 47 42.17 -35.32 8.22
N ASN A 48 42.68 -35.57 7.00
CA ASN A 48 43.05 -36.87 6.41
C ASN A 48 42.04 -37.62 5.52
N GLN A 49 41.04 -36.98 4.89
CA GLN A 49 40.27 -37.61 3.80
C GLN A 49 40.55 -36.97 2.43
N THR A 50 40.75 -37.81 1.40
CA THR A 50 41.01 -37.43 0.01
C THR A 50 39.77 -36.89 -0.73
N CYS A 51 38.60 -36.91 -0.10
CA CYS A 51 37.34 -36.43 -0.67
C CYS A 51 36.69 -35.43 0.29
N SER A 52 36.69 -34.15 -0.08
CA SER A 52 35.98 -33.11 0.68
C SER A 52 34.47 -33.36 0.56
N VAL A 53 33.73 -33.15 1.65
CA VAL A 53 32.27 -33.23 1.70
C VAL A 53 31.70 -31.87 2.12
N PRO A 54 30.46 -31.52 1.74
CA PRO A 54 29.83 -30.28 2.17
C PRO A 54 29.62 -30.28 3.68
N MET A 55 30.06 -29.22 4.35
CA MET A 55 29.83 -29.01 5.79
C MET A 55 28.34 -28.87 6.08
N PHE A 56 27.63 -28.08 5.27
CA PHE A 56 26.20 -27.84 5.39
C PHE A 56 25.43 -28.62 4.33
N LYS A 57 25.37 -29.96 4.50
CA LYS A 57 24.69 -30.85 3.55
C LYS A 57 23.22 -30.46 3.28
N ASN A 58 22.50 -30.02 4.30
CA ASN A 58 21.10 -29.59 4.15
C ASN A 58 20.95 -28.41 3.17
N CYS A 59 21.92 -27.49 3.09
CA CYS A 59 21.91 -26.41 2.11
C CYS A 59 22.11 -26.93 0.69
N LEU A 60 23.00 -27.92 0.50
CA LEU A 60 23.19 -28.55 -0.81
C LEU A 60 21.94 -29.33 -1.24
N ASP A 61 21.35 -30.10 -0.32
CA ASP A 61 20.10 -30.83 -0.57
C ASP A 61 18.96 -29.86 -0.88
N TRP A 62 18.90 -28.71 -0.22
CA TRP A 62 17.96 -27.65 -0.55
C TRP A 62 18.16 -27.13 -1.98
N VAL A 63 19.41 -26.83 -2.40
CA VAL A 63 19.70 -26.37 -3.76
C VAL A 63 19.24 -27.39 -4.79
N VAL A 64 19.49 -28.69 -4.57
CA VAL A 64 19.07 -29.76 -5.49
C VAL A 64 17.53 -29.81 -5.64
N ASN A 65 16.80 -29.60 -4.54
CA ASN A 65 15.37 -29.83 -4.48
C ASN A 65 14.50 -28.58 -4.73
N ASN A 66 15.09 -27.39 -4.83
CA ASN A 66 14.36 -26.11 -4.96
C ASN A 66 14.63 -25.38 -6.29
N GLN A 67 15.05 -26.11 -7.34
CA GLN A 67 15.07 -25.56 -8.69
C GLN A 67 13.65 -25.43 -9.23
N THR A 68 13.33 -24.33 -9.90
CA THR A 68 12.04 -24.15 -10.55
C THR A 68 11.87 -25.09 -11.76
N GLU A 69 10.63 -25.28 -12.22
CA GLU A 69 10.35 -26.04 -13.44
C GLU A 69 11.02 -25.44 -14.67
N GLU A 70 11.16 -24.11 -14.71
CA GLU A 70 11.84 -23.35 -15.77
C GLU A 70 13.38 -23.38 -15.63
N GLY A 71 13.91 -24.07 -14.62
CA GLY A 71 15.34 -24.37 -14.48
C GLY A 71 16.16 -23.35 -13.70
N TYR A 72 15.56 -22.35 -13.06
CA TYR A 72 16.31 -21.33 -12.31
C TYR A 72 16.16 -21.47 -10.80
N TRP A 73 16.99 -20.72 -10.08
CA TRP A 73 16.79 -20.40 -8.67
C TRP A 73 16.75 -18.90 -8.49
N GLY A 74 16.04 -18.47 -7.47
CA GLY A 74 15.85 -17.06 -7.17
C GLY A 74 14.39 -16.66 -7.30
N GLU A 75 14.20 -15.36 -7.46
CA GLU A 75 12.99 -14.70 -7.03
C GLU A 75 12.04 -14.47 -8.19
N ARG A 76 10.74 -14.68 -7.93
CA ARG A 76 9.64 -14.39 -8.85
C ARG A 76 9.01 -13.04 -8.54
N ASP A 77 8.58 -12.33 -9.58
CA ASP A 77 7.63 -11.23 -9.42
C ASP A 77 6.23 -11.76 -9.08
N ALA A 78 5.26 -10.87 -8.83
CA ALA A 78 3.91 -11.31 -8.46
C ALA A 78 3.16 -12.03 -9.59
N HIS A 79 3.66 -12.04 -10.83
CA HIS A 79 3.11 -12.81 -11.94
C HIS A 79 3.78 -14.18 -12.10
N GLY A 80 4.77 -14.49 -11.26
CA GLY A 80 5.51 -15.74 -11.32
C GLY A 80 6.68 -15.72 -12.30
N ASN A 81 7.02 -14.57 -12.87
CA ASN A 81 8.15 -14.43 -13.81
C ASN A 81 9.48 -14.24 -13.05
N PRO A 82 10.60 -14.75 -13.58
CA PRO A 82 11.91 -14.55 -12.97
C PRO A 82 12.29 -13.07 -12.94
N THR A 83 12.92 -12.64 -11.85
CA THR A 83 13.51 -11.29 -11.74
C THR A 83 15.01 -11.30 -12.07
N ILE A 84 15.63 -10.12 -12.18
CA ILE A 84 17.09 -10.01 -12.37
C ILE A 84 17.88 -10.75 -11.29
N GLU A 85 17.34 -10.88 -10.06
CA GLU A 85 17.95 -11.61 -8.94
C GLU A 85 18.14 -13.11 -9.24
N SER A 86 17.35 -13.65 -10.16
CA SER A 86 17.41 -15.05 -10.58
C SER A 86 18.72 -15.40 -11.28
N LEU A 87 19.35 -14.45 -11.98
CA LEU A 87 20.62 -14.70 -12.70
C LEU A 87 21.77 -15.03 -11.73
N PRO A 88 22.16 -14.14 -10.78
CA PRO A 88 23.23 -14.46 -9.83
C PRO A 88 22.88 -15.62 -8.90
N ALA A 89 21.60 -15.76 -8.48
CA ALA A 89 21.17 -16.88 -7.66
C ALA A 89 21.31 -18.24 -8.38
N THR A 90 20.89 -18.31 -9.64
CA THR A 90 21.05 -19.51 -10.47
C THR A 90 22.52 -19.86 -10.68
N LEU A 91 23.35 -18.86 -10.99
CA LEU A 91 24.79 -19.09 -11.15
C LEU A 91 25.42 -19.63 -9.85
N ALA A 92 25.12 -19.03 -8.69
CA ALA A 92 25.61 -19.51 -7.40
C ALA A 92 25.19 -20.97 -7.12
N CYS A 93 23.92 -21.31 -7.38
CA CYS A 93 23.41 -22.68 -7.23
C CYS A 93 24.12 -23.67 -8.16
N VAL A 94 24.28 -23.33 -9.44
CA VAL A 94 24.97 -24.17 -10.43
C VAL A 94 26.45 -24.38 -10.04
N ILE A 95 27.12 -23.34 -9.53
CA ILE A 95 28.50 -23.44 -9.03
C ILE A 95 28.56 -24.40 -7.83
N ALA A 96 27.63 -24.29 -6.87
CA ALA A 96 27.58 -25.16 -5.71
C ALA A 96 27.37 -26.63 -6.11
N LEU A 97 26.44 -26.91 -7.03
CA LEU A 97 26.21 -28.25 -7.57
C LEU A 97 27.44 -28.80 -8.29
N LYS A 98 28.09 -27.97 -9.11
CA LYS A 98 29.31 -28.34 -9.84
C LYS A 98 30.47 -28.67 -8.90
N LYS A 99 30.65 -27.90 -7.82
CA LYS A 99 31.70 -28.12 -6.81
C LYS A 99 31.64 -29.52 -6.20
N TRP A 100 30.45 -30.02 -5.94
CA TRP A 100 30.22 -31.34 -5.35
C TRP A 100 29.92 -32.45 -6.35
N ASN A 101 29.92 -32.13 -7.65
CA ASN A 101 29.60 -33.06 -8.74
C ASN A 101 28.24 -33.78 -8.56
N VAL A 102 27.22 -33.02 -8.13
CA VAL A 102 25.83 -33.48 -7.95
C VAL A 102 24.89 -32.70 -8.86
N GLY A 103 23.68 -33.24 -9.12
CA GLY A 103 22.64 -32.48 -9.81
C GLY A 103 22.97 -32.10 -11.27
N ASN A 104 23.61 -32.98 -12.04
CA ASN A 104 23.99 -32.70 -13.45
C ASN A 104 22.81 -32.22 -14.32
N ARG A 105 21.61 -32.75 -14.09
CA ARG A 105 20.39 -32.27 -14.75
C ARG A 105 20.07 -30.84 -14.35
N ASN A 106 20.13 -30.54 -13.05
CA ASN A 106 19.88 -29.20 -12.53
C ASN A 106 20.89 -28.18 -13.08
N ILE A 107 22.18 -28.55 -13.15
CA ILE A 107 23.24 -27.73 -13.76
C ILE A 107 22.87 -27.38 -15.21
N LYS A 108 22.49 -28.37 -16.02
CA LYS A 108 22.12 -28.15 -17.42
C LYS A 108 20.94 -27.19 -17.53
N LEU A 109 19.86 -27.44 -16.79
CA LEU A 109 18.67 -26.59 -16.81
C LEU A 109 18.97 -25.15 -16.36
N GLY A 110 19.82 -24.96 -15.35
CA GLY A 110 20.25 -23.63 -14.89
C GLY A 110 21.05 -22.86 -15.93
N LEU A 111 21.96 -23.54 -16.65
CA LEU A 111 22.71 -22.92 -17.74
C LEU A 111 21.81 -22.60 -18.94
N ASP A 112 20.88 -23.49 -19.28
CA ASP A 112 19.90 -23.28 -20.35
C ASP A 112 19.00 -22.07 -20.03
N PHE A 113 18.56 -21.92 -18.76
CA PHE A 113 17.83 -20.76 -18.30
C PHE A 113 18.62 -19.45 -18.47
N VAL A 114 19.86 -19.41 -17.96
CA VAL A 114 20.73 -18.22 -18.07
C VAL A 114 20.95 -17.85 -19.54
N HIS A 115 21.17 -18.85 -20.41
CA HIS A 115 21.34 -18.61 -21.84
C HIS A 115 20.07 -18.03 -22.49
N GLY A 116 18.90 -18.62 -22.20
CA GLY A 116 17.64 -18.25 -22.84
C GLY A 116 17.01 -16.95 -22.32
N ASN A 117 17.28 -16.57 -21.06
CA ASN A 117 16.56 -15.47 -20.40
C ASN A 117 17.43 -14.26 -20.06
N ALA A 118 18.76 -14.37 -20.12
CA ALA A 118 19.63 -13.25 -19.79
C ALA A 118 19.39 -12.03 -20.70
N GLU A 119 19.02 -12.23 -21.96
CA GLU A 119 18.79 -11.11 -22.87
C GLU A 119 17.56 -10.29 -22.46
N GLU A 120 16.47 -10.95 -22.13
CA GLU A 120 15.25 -10.31 -21.66
C GLU A 120 15.46 -9.67 -20.28
N LEU A 121 16.00 -10.42 -19.32
CA LEU A 121 16.19 -9.95 -17.95
C LEU A 121 17.16 -8.78 -17.86
N LEU A 122 18.22 -8.76 -18.67
CA LEU A 122 19.18 -7.65 -18.70
C LEU A 122 18.71 -6.52 -19.62
N GLY A 123 18.02 -6.83 -20.72
CA GLY A 123 17.55 -5.89 -21.74
C GLY A 123 16.45 -4.95 -21.24
N VAL A 124 15.56 -5.40 -20.35
CA VAL A 124 14.53 -4.56 -19.69
C VAL A 124 15.16 -3.46 -18.81
N THR A 125 16.43 -3.61 -18.42
CA THR A 125 17.16 -2.76 -17.47
C THR A 125 18.35 -2.00 -18.08
N TYR A 126 18.44 -1.91 -19.42
CA TYR A 126 19.65 -1.50 -20.16
C TYR A 126 20.34 -0.22 -19.62
N ASP A 127 19.60 0.76 -19.10
CA ASP A 127 20.20 2.04 -18.75
C ASP A 127 21.03 2.00 -17.43
N HIS A 128 20.57 1.37 -16.34
CA HIS A 128 21.27 1.41 -15.04
C HIS A 128 20.93 0.22 -14.11
N PHE A 129 21.91 -0.67 -13.85
CA PHE A 129 21.78 -1.78 -12.89
C PHE A 129 21.96 -1.36 -11.43
N PRO A 130 21.34 -2.07 -10.46
CA PRO A 130 21.65 -1.94 -9.05
C PRO A 130 23.14 -2.05 -8.73
N ARG A 131 23.64 -1.23 -7.78
CA ARG A 131 25.04 -1.32 -7.31
C ARG A 131 25.37 -2.75 -6.89
N TRP A 132 24.51 -3.37 -6.08
CA TRP A 132 24.68 -4.76 -5.66
C TRP A 132 24.75 -5.72 -6.85
N PHE A 133 23.90 -5.54 -7.87
CA PHE A 133 23.85 -6.42 -9.05
C PHE A 133 25.10 -6.27 -9.92
N THR A 134 25.57 -5.03 -10.05
CA THR A 134 26.82 -4.67 -10.74
C THR A 134 28.03 -5.31 -10.07
N ILE A 135 28.02 -5.48 -8.75
CA ILE A 135 29.08 -6.17 -8.01
C ILE A 135 28.94 -7.70 -8.14
N VAL A 136 27.74 -8.22 -7.88
CA VAL A 136 27.49 -9.65 -7.69
C VAL A 136 27.48 -10.44 -9.00
N LEU A 137 26.76 -9.98 -10.03
CA LEU A 137 26.61 -10.78 -11.27
C LEU A 137 27.97 -11.04 -11.96
N PRO A 138 28.83 -10.04 -12.21
CA PRO A 138 30.14 -10.31 -12.81
C PRO A 138 31.02 -11.21 -11.94
N GLY A 139 30.96 -11.07 -10.61
CA GLY A 139 31.67 -11.95 -9.67
C GLY A 139 31.22 -13.41 -9.79
N MET A 140 29.92 -13.66 -9.98
CA MET A 140 29.41 -15.02 -10.21
C MET A 140 29.82 -15.57 -11.58
N ILE A 141 29.87 -14.73 -12.62
CA ILE A 141 30.35 -15.12 -13.95
C ILE A 141 31.83 -15.53 -13.90
N GLU A 142 32.66 -14.76 -13.20
CA GLU A 142 34.08 -15.08 -12.98
C GLU A 142 34.23 -16.41 -12.23
N LEU A 143 33.51 -16.58 -11.11
CA LEU A 143 33.57 -17.79 -10.29
C LEU A 143 33.13 -19.03 -11.07
N ALA A 144 32.07 -18.93 -11.87
CA ALA A 144 31.59 -20.01 -12.74
C ALA A 144 32.66 -20.47 -13.74
N ARG A 145 33.40 -19.53 -14.34
CA ARG A 145 34.51 -19.85 -15.25
C ARG A 145 35.65 -20.53 -14.53
N THR A 146 35.99 -20.10 -13.31
CA THR A 146 37.05 -20.71 -12.49
C THR A 146 36.76 -22.17 -12.13
N VAL A 147 35.49 -22.53 -11.91
CA VAL A 147 35.09 -23.93 -11.65
C VAL A 147 34.85 -24.75 -12.91
N GLY A 148 35.17 -24.21 -14.09
CA GLY A 148 35.11 -24.91 -15.37
C GLY A 148 33.71 -25.01 -16.00
N LEU A 149 32.77 -24.12 -15.64
CA LEU A 149 31.47 -24.03 -16.30
C LEU A 149 31.59 -23.21 -17.60
N GLN A 150 31.03 -23.73 -18.68
CA GLN A 150 30.93 -23.00 -19.95
C GLN A 150 29.66 -22.16 -19.96
N LEU A 151 29.81 -20.85 -19.74
CA LEU A 151 28.72 -19.88 -19.86
C LEU A 151 28.61 -19.40 -21.31
N ALA A 152 27.47 -19.66 -21.95
CA ALA A 152 27.14 -19.08 -23.25
C ALA A 152 26.10 -17.99 -23.05
N PHE A 153 26.46 -16.74 -23.34
CA PHE A 153 25.50 -15.64 -23.42
C PHE A 153 25.19 -15.32 -24.89
N PRO A 154 23.95 -14.90 -25.22
CA PRO A 154 23.63 -14.35 -26.53
C PRO A 154 24.62 -13.24 -26.95
N SER A 155 25.07 -13.27 -28.21
CA SER A 155 26.08 -12.34 -28.73
C SER A 155 25.70 -10.86 -28.58
N GLN A 156 24.40 -10.58 -28.56
CA GLN A 156 23.76 -9.29 -28.37
C GLN A 156 24.09 -8.69 -26.99
N LEU A 157 24.35 -9.52 -25.97
CA LEU A 157 24.68 -9.08 -24.62
C LEU A 157 26.15 -8.77 -24.41
N ASN A 158 27.03 -9.05 -25.37
CA ASN A 158 28.46 -8.82 -25.21
C ASN A 158 28.79 -7.37 -24.82
N GLY A 159 28.14 -6.39 -25.47
CA GLY A 159 28.32 -4.97 -25.16
C GLY A 159 27.83 -4.61 -23.75
N LEU A 160 26.65 -5.11 -23.36
CA LEU A 160 26.06 -4.86 -22.04
C LEU A 160 26.87 -5.51 -20.91
N LEU A 161 27.33 -6.74 -21.10
CA LEU A 161 28.18 -7.42 -20.13
C LEU A 161 29.52 -6.69 -19.99
N LEU A 162 30.15 -6.28 -21.09
CA LEU A 162 31.39 -5.48 -21.04
C LEU A 162 31.18 -4.18 -20.25
N ASP A 163 30.08 -3.47 -20.46
CA ASP A 163 29.74 -2.27 -19.69
C ASP A 163 29.51 -2.59 -18.20
N LEU A 164 28.83 -3.69 -17.87
CA LEU A 164 28.64 -4.15 -16.49
C LEU A 164 29.97 -4.44 -15.80
N PHE A 165 30.89 -5.13 -16.47
CA PHE A 165 32.24 -5.39 -15.97
C PHE A 165 33.05 -4.09 -15.79
N HIS A 166 32.96 -3.13 -16.72
CA HIS A 166 33.59 -1.82 -16.56
C HIS A 166 33.02 -1.02 -15.39
N LYS A 167 31.69 -1.04 -15.20
CA LYS A 167 31.02 -0.39 -14.07
C LYS A 167 31.46 -1.01 -12.74
N ARG A 168 31.54 -2.35 -12.66
CA ARG A 168 32.08 -3.05 -11.48
C ARG A 168 33.53 -2.65 -11.23
N GLN A 169 34.38 -2.63 -12.26
CA GLN A 169 35.78 -2.26 -12.10
C GLN A 169 35.91 -0.82 -11.56
N ARG A 170 35.10 0.11 -12.06
CA ARG A 170 35.06 1.47 -11.53
C ARG A 170 34.67 1.52 -10.06
N ILE A 171 33.63 0.78 -9.65
CA ILE A 171 33.23 0.65 -8.23
C ILE A 171 34.42 0.17 -7.38
N LEU A 172 35.07 -0.91 -7.82
CA LEU A 172 36.22 -1.51 -7.14
C LEU A 172 37.43 -0.55 -7.03
N GLU A 173 37.62 0.35 -7.99
CA GLU A 173 38.71 1.34 -8.01
C GLU A 173 38.39 2.59 -7.18
N THR A 174 37.12 2.94 -7.00
CA THR A 174 36.71 4.20 -6.37
C THR A 174 36.25 4.05 -4.93
N GLU A 175 35.71 2.90 -4.54
CA GLU A 175 35.15 2.67 -3.21
C GLU A 175 36.17 1.98 -2.29
N GLU A 176 36.11 2.31 -0.99
CA GLU A 176 36.93 1.62 0.01
C GLU A 176 36.21 0.35 0.51
N LEU A 177 36.94 -0.55 1.17
CA LEU A 177 36.36 -1.79 1.71
C LEU A 177 35.19 -1.51 2.66
N VAL A 178 35.34 -0.47 3.48
CA VAL A 178 34.32 0.03 4.40
C VAL A 178 34.37 1.55 4.39
N ASP A 179 33.38 2.16 3.74
CA ASP A 179 33.18 3.60 3.65
C ASP A 179 31.74 3.97 4.07
N ASN A 180 31.32 5.20 3.75
CA ASN A 180 29.95 5.65 4.00
C ASN A 180 28.90 5.02 3.04
N GLN A 181 29.33 4.28 2.02
CA GLN A 181 28.42 3.62 1.07
C GLN A 181 27.75 2.42 1.74
N TYR A 182 26.45 2.29 1.51
CA TYR A 182 25.65 1.22 2.09
C TYR A 182 24.97 0.35 1.02
N PRO A 183 25.09 -1.00 1.13
CA PRO A 183 26.02 -1.75 1.98
C PRO A 183 27.50 -1.51 1.60
N PRO A 184 28.46 -1.59 2.54
CA PRO A 184 29.89 -1.40 2.26
C PRO A 184 30.41 -2.47 1.30
N LEU A 185 31.48 -2.19 0.56
CA LEU A 185 31.99 -3.11 -0.46
C LEU A 185 32.36 -4.49 0.11
N LEU A 186 32.96 -4.54 1.32
CA LEU A 186 33.32 -5.77 2.02
C LEU A 186 32.10 -6.65 2.36
N SER A 187 30.88 -6.10 2.39
CA SER A 187 29.66 -6.92 2.55
C SER A 187 29.43 -7.86 1.36
N TYR A 188 30.06 -7.61 0.21
CA TYR A 188 30.01 -8.47 -0.97
C TYR A 188 31.28 -9.32 -1.13
N LEU A 189 31.99 -9.63 -0.03
CA LEU A 189 33.26 -10.37 -0.02
C LEU A 189 33.25 -11.60 -0.94
N GLU A 190 32.12 -12.31 -1.01
CA GLU A 190 31.90 -13.49 -1.83
C GLU A 190 31.96 -13.24 -3.35
N ALA A 191 31.70 -12.00 -3.77
CA ALA A 191 31.67 -11.57 -5.16
C ALA A 191 32.88 -10.69 -5.55
N LEU A 192 33.81 -10.42 -4.62
CA LEU A 192 35.03 -9.67 -4.93
C LEU A 192 36.06 -10.58 -5.62
N PRO A 193 36.81 -10.08 -6.62
CA PRO A 193 37.79 -10.89 -7.33
C PRO A 193 38.97 -11.23 -6.39
N SER A 194 39.60 -12.39 -6.60
CA SER A 194 40.75 -12.81 -5.78
C SER A 194 41.94 -11.84 -5.86
N SER A 195 42.02 -11.03 -6.92
CA SER A 195 43.02 -9.98 -7.09
C SER A 195 42.79 -8.75 -6.20
N TYR A 196 41.63 -8.62 -5.54
CA TYR A 196 41.27 -7.46 -4.73
C TYR A 196 41.97 -7.39 -3.35
N GLY A 197 42.91 -8.31 -3.08
CA GLY A 197 43.91 -8.14 -2.00
C GLY A 197 43.36 -8.05 -0.58
N ILE A 198 42.31 -8.81 -0.24
CA ILE A 198 41.66 -8.75 1.07
C ILE A 198 42.44 -9.57 2.08
N SER A 199 42.91 -8.95 3.16
CA SER A 199 43.67 -9.62 4.22
C SER A 199 42.76 -10.28 5.26
N GLU A 200 43.30 -11.25 6.00
CA GLU A 200 42.60 -11.85 7.14
C GLU A 200 42.31 -10.79 8.24
N GLU A 201 43.18 -9.78 8.34
CA GLU A 201 43.00 -8.66 9.27
C GLU A 201 41.80 -7.80 8.89
N ASP A 202 41.56 -7.55 7.59
CA ASP A 202 40.40 -6.80 7.10
C ASP A 202 39.09 -7.51 7.43
N ILE A 203 39.06 -8.84 7.30
CA ILE A 203 37.92 -9.66 7.69
C ILE A 203 37.71 -9.56 9.19
N THR A 204 38.77 -9.78 9.98
CA THR A 204 38.70 -9.83 11.45
C THR A 204 38.22 -8.51 12.06
N LYS A 205 38.70 -7.37 11.54
CA LYS A 205 38.30 -6.04 12.02
C LYS A 205 36.82 -5.72 11.79
N ASN A 206 36.18 -6.40 10.84
CA ASN A 206 34.81 -6.12 10.42
C ASN A 206 33.81 -7.23 10.77
N LEU A 207 34.23 -8.26 11.53
CA LEU A 207 33.30 -9.23 12.10
C LEU A 207 32.45 -8.57 13.19
N ASN A 208 31.16 -8.81 13.12
CA ASN A 208 30.23 -8.45 14.19
C ASN A 208 30.48 -9.35 15.42
N GLY A 209 29.96 -8.93 16.58
CA GLY A 209 30.07 -9.71 17.82
C GLY A 209 29.41 -11.09 17.78
N ASP A 210 28.56 -11.36 16.78
CA ASP A 210 27.94 -12.67 16.52
C ASP A 210 28.77 -13.56 15.57
N GLY A 211 29.94 -13.09 15.10
CA GLY A 211 30.81 -13.79 14.15
C GLY A 211 30.45 -13.59 12.68
N SER A 212 29.41 -12.82 12.38
CA SER A 212 28.99 -12.52 11.00
C SER A 212 29.80 -11.40 10.36
N LEU A 213 29.95 -11.47 9.03
CA LEU A 213 30.38 -10.32 8.23
C LEU A 213 29.13 -9.60 7.72
N PHE A 214 28.82 -8.44 8.32
CA PHE A 214 27.63 -7.61 8.04
C PHE A 214 26.30 -8.39 8.06
N GLN A 215 26.16 -9.40 8.94
CA GLN A 215 24.95 -10.25 9.04
C GLN A 215 24.58 -10.97 7.73
N SER A 216 25.50 -11.05 6.76
CA SER A 216 25.26 -11.75 5.48
C SER A 216 25.80 -13.18 5.55
N PRO A 217 24.94 -14.21 5.37
CA PRO A 217 25.40 -15.59 5.32
C PRO A 217 26.39 -15.85 4.17
N ALA A 218 26.17 -15.33 2.96
CA ALA A 218 27.11 -15.51 1.85
C ALA A 218 28.50 -14.91 2.12
N ALA A 219 28.54 -13.67 2.61
CA ALA A 219 29.81 -12.98 2.92
C ALA A 219 30.55 -13.69 4.06
N THR A 220 29.81 -14.14 5.08
CA THR A 220 30.38 -14.88 6.22
C THR A 220 30.88 -16.27 5.80
N ALA A 221 30.19 -16.96 4.90
CA ALA A 221 30.66 -18.22 4.32
C ALA A 221 31.98 -18.04 3.56
N ARG A 222 32.10 -16.96 2.76
CA ARG A 222 33.35 -16.63 2.08
C ARG A 222 34.46 -16.27 3.05
N ALA A 223 34.15 -15.49 4.09
CA ALA A 223 35.09 -15.11 5.15
C ALA A 223 35.63 -16.35 5.85
N PHE A 224 34.76 -17.25 6.31
CA PHE A 224 35.15 -18.51 6.93
C PHE A 224 36.04 -19.36 6.02
N MET A 225 35.68 -19.51 4.74
CA MET A 225 36.52 -20.25 3.78
C MET A 225 37.90 -19.59 3.53
N ALA A 226 38.07 -18.31 3.84
CA ALA A 226 39.34 -17.60 3.70
C ALA A 226 40.19 -17.60 4.98
N SER A 227 39.55 -17.57 6.16
CA SER A 227 40.21 -17.34 7.45
C SER A 227 40.16 -18.52 8.42
N GLY A 228 39.24 -19.47 8.26
CA GLY A 228 39.05 -20.60 9.17
C GLY A 228 38.53 -20.23 10.57
N ARG A 229 38.02 -19.01 10.77
CA ARG A 229 37.61 -18.48 12.09
C ARG A 229 36.42 -19.23 12.69
N GLU A 230 36.55 -19.64 13.95
CA GLU A 230 35.50 -20.37 14.68
C GLU A 230 34.25 -19.52 14.94
N GLU A 231 34.39 -18.20 15.09
CA GLU A 231 33.25 -17.29 15.30
C GLU A 231 32.34 -17.27 14.07
N SER A 232 32.93 -17.17 12.87
CA SER A 232 32.17 -17.24 11.61
C SER A 232 31.54 -18.61 11.39
N LEU A 233 32.22 -19.69 11.78
CA LEU A 233 31.63 -21.02 11.75
C LEU A 233 30.41 -21.13 12.68
N SER A 234 30.53 -20.62 13.91
CA SER A 234 29.45 -20.62 14.90
C SER A 234 28.22 -19.86 14.40
N TYR A 235 28.44 -18.71 13.76
CA TYR A 235 27.37 -17.96 13.08
C TYR A 235 26.68 -18.81 12.00
N LEU A 236 27.43 -19.40 11.07
CA LEU A 236 26.87 -20.21 9.97
C LEU A 236 26.09 -21.43 10.48
N GLN A 237 26.61 -22.10 11.52
CA GLN A 237 25.90 -23.20 12.19
C GLN A 237 24.60 -22.73 12.83
N SER A 238 24.58 -21.54 13.45
CA SER A 238 23.36 -20.97 14.02
C SER A 238 22.30 -20.67 12.95
N VAL A 239 22.73 -20.16 11.79
CA VAL A 239 21.84 -19.84 10.66
C VAL A 239 21.18 -21.12 10.14
N VAL A 240 21.96 -22.17 9.90
CA VAL A 240 21.45 -23.46 9.40
C VAL A 240 20.60 -24.18 10.44
N GLY A 241 20.96 -24.05 11.74
CA GLY A 241 20.20 -24.63 12.84
C GLY A 241 18.80 -24.02 13.00
N ARG A 242 18.66 -22.71 12.75
CA ARG A 242 17.35 -22.03 12.79
C ARG A 242 16.59 -22.13 11.48
N CYS A 243 17.27 -22.08 10.33
CA CYS A 243 16.68 -22.02 8.99
C CYS A 243 16.95 -23.31 8.20
N ALA A 244 16.30 -24.41 8.59
CA ALA A 244 16.55 -25.72 7.99
C ALA A 244 16.13 -25.84 6.51
N ASN A 245 15.23 -24.97 6.03
CA ASN A 245 14.65 -25.01 4.69
C ASN A 245 15.20 -23.89 3.78
N GLY A 246 16.52 -23.69 3.81
CA GLY A 246 17.20 -22.60 3.11
C GLY A 246 17.41 -21.39 4.02
N VAL A 247 18.50 -20.66 3.80
CA VAL A 247 18.93 -19.58 4.69
C VAL A 247 18.48 -18.22 4.14
N PRO A 248 18.19 -17.23 5.00
CA PRO A 248 17.78 -15.90 4.57
C PRO A 248 18.97 -15.10 4.00
N PRO A 249 18.71 -13.97 3.31
CA PRO A 249 19.78 -13.07 2.85
C PRO A 249 20.46 -12.28 4.00
N THR A 250 19.87 -12.26 5.19
CA THR A 250 20.42 -11.61 6.39
C THR A 250 19.97 -12.36 7.64
N TYR A 251 20.87 -12.56 8.61
CA TYR A 251 20.59 -13.24 9.87
C TYR A 251 21.36 -12.61 11.05
N PRO A 252 20.76 -12.47 12.25
CA PRO A 252 19.36 -12.79 12.57
C PRO A 252 18.37 -11.79 11.94
N MET A 253 17.13 -12.24 11.74
CA MET A 253 16.02 -11.38 11.32
C MET A 253 15.22 -10.96 12.55
N ASP A 254 14.74 -9.71 12.55
CA ASP A 254 13.93 -9.20 13.66
C ASP A 254 12.50 -9.79 13.60
N GLU A 255 12.16 -10.65 14.56
CA GLU A 255 10.86 -11.31 14.64
C GLU A 255 9.69 -10.31 14.80
N GLU A 256 9.90 -9.18 15.50
CA GLU A 256 8.88 -8.14 15.63
C GLU A 256 8.63 -7.47 14.27
N LEU A 257 9.70 -7.18 13.51
CA LEU A 257 9.60 -6.61 12.17
C LEU A 257 8.90 -7.56 11.19
N ILE A 258 9.16 -8.87 11.26
CA ILE A 258 8.45 -9.86 10.44
C ILE A 258 6.94 -9.78 10.71
N LYS A 259 6.54 -9.87 11.98
CA LYS A 259 5.12 -9.82 12.39
C LYS A 259 4.46 -8.51 11.97
N LEU A 260 5.13 -7.38 12.18
CA LEU A 260 4.66 -6.06 11.72
C LEU A 260 4.48 -6.01 10.21
N SER A 261 5.40 -6.61 9.46
CA SER A 261 5.34 -6.65 8.00
C SER A 261 4.18 -7.52 7.51
N VAL A 262 3.89 -8.64 8.18
CA VAL A 262 2.70 -9.47 7.87
C VAL A 262 1.41 -8.70 8.16
N VAL A 263 1.29 -8.04 9.32
CA VAL A 263 0.12 -7.19 9.65
C VAL A 263 -0.06 -6.09 8.59
N ASN A 264 1.02 -5.45 8.18
CA ASN A 264 0.99 -4.43 7.13
C ASN A 264 0.50 -4.99 5.79
N GLN A 265 0.91 -6.21 5.42
CA GLN A 265 0.45 -6.85 4.19
C GLN A 265 -1.04 -7.21 4.24
N LEU A 266 -1.53 -7.73 5.38
CA LEU A 266 -2.96 -7.98 5.58
C LEU A 266 -3.80 -6.71 5.43
N GLN A 267 -3.32 -5.57 5.95
CA GLN A 267 -4.00 -4.28 5.75
C GLN A 267 -3.97 -3.83 4.29
N ARG A 268 -2.82 -3.89 3.64
CA ARG A 268 -2.65 -3.45 2.24
C ARG A 268 -3.49 -4.24 1.25
N LEU A 269 -3.69 -5.53 1.52
CA LEU A 269 -4.53 -6.42 0.70
C LEU A 269 -6.03 -6.32 1.03
N GLY A 270 -6.43 -5.48 2.00
CA GLY A 270 -7.83 -5.36 2.42
C GLY A 270 -8.36 -6.54 3.23
N LEU A 271 -7.47 -7.34 3.83
CA LEU A 271 -7.80 -8.57 4.53
C LEU A 271 -7.91 -8.43 6.05
N ALA A 272 -7.54 -7.27 6.61
CA ALA A 272 -7.43 -7.07 8.06
C ALA A 272 -8.69 -7.46 8.87
N ALA A 273 -9.89 -7.28 8.31
CA ALA A 273 -11.14 -7.65 8.97
C ALA A 273 -11.28 -9.16 9.22
N HIS A 274 -10.64 -10.00 8.40
CA HIS A 274 -10.62 -11.45 8.60
C HIS A 274 -9.67 -11.89 9.71
N PHE A 275 -8.68 -11.06 10.04
CA PHE A 275 -7.57 -11.38 10.95
C PHE A 275 -7.48 -10.43 12.16
N SER A 276 -8.60 -9.83 12.57
CA SER A 276 -8.57 -8.77 13.59
C SER A 276 -8.03 -9.25 14.93
N HIS A 277 -8.36 -10.46 15.37
CA HIS A 277 -7.84 -11.04 16.62
C HIS A 277 -6.32 -11.23 16.55
N GLU A 278 -5.81 -11.81 15.46
CA GLU A 278 -4.38 -12.05 15.27
C GLU A 278 -3.60 -10.74 15.19
N ILE A 279 -4.17 -9.72 14.54
CA ILE A 279 -3.58 -8.38 14.48
C ILE A 279 -3.54 -7.74 15.87
N ASP A 280 -4.66 -7.77 16.60
CA ASP A 280 -4.78 -7.17 17.93
C ASP A 280 -3.81 -7.81 18.94
N ASP A 281 -3.67 -9.14 18.94
CA ASP A 281 -2.72 -9.87 19.79
C ASP A 281 -1.26 -9.47 19.49
N ASN A 282 -0.89 -9.42 18.20
CA ASN A 282 0.46 -9.02 17.79
C ASN A 282 0.78 -7.59 18.21
N LEU A 283 -0.15 -6.66 18.00
CA LEU A 283 0.03 -5.26 18.35
C LEU A 283 0.02 -5.03 19.87
N ALA A 284 -0.80 -5.78 20.63
CA ALA A 284 -0.80 -5.73 22.08
C ALA A 284 0.55 -6.19 22.66
N GLN A 285 1.11 -7.29 22.13
CA GLN A 285 2.43 -7.75 22.52
C GLN A 285 3.50 -6.70 22.21
N LEU A 286 3.48 -6.15 21.00
CA LEU A 286 4.41 -5.10 20.60
C LEU A 286 4.29 -3.86 21.49
N TYR A 287 3.08 -3.47 21.86
CA TYR A 287 2.84 -2.32 22.73
C TYR A 287 3.39 -2.55 24.14
N ARG A 288 3.27 -3.78 24.68
CA ARG A 288 3.90 -4.14 25.95
C ARG A 288 5.42 -3.99 25.88
N ASN A 289 6.04 -4.50 24.81
CA ASN A 289 7.48 -4.36 24.57
C ASN A 289 7.90 -2.90 24.41
N TYR A 290 7.08 -2.10 23.73
CA TYR A 290 7.25 -0.66 23.57
C TYR A 290 7.25 0.06 24.92
N LYS A 291 6.29 -0.25 25.81
CA LYS A 291 6.18 0.36 27.14
C LYS A 291 7.30 -0.05 28.10
N SER A 292 7.80 -1.29 27.99
CA SER A 292 8.88 -1.77 28.84
C SER A 292 10.27 -1.24 28.45
N ARG A 293 10.42 -0.67 27.25
CA ARG A 293 11.69 -0.13 26.76
C ARG A 293 11.86 1.31 27.25
N GLU A 294 12.38 1.49 28.46
CA GLU A 294 13.02 2.75 28.83
C GLU A 294 14.31 2.90 28.02
N SER A 295 14.27 3.76 27.00
CA SER A 295 15.43 4.22 26.21
C SER A 295 16.41 3.10 25.79
N MET A 296 16.07 2.34 24.75
CA MET A 296 17.09 1.49 24.12
C MET A 296 18.14 2.37 23.43
N ALA A 297 19.42 2.05 23.64
CA ALA A 297 20.53 2.57 22.85
C ALA A 297 20.22 2.35 21.36
N LYS A 298 19.95 3.43 20.62
CA LYS A 298 19.69 3.38 19.19
C LYS A 298 20.98 2.99 18.46
N PRO A 299 20.90 2.29 17.32
CA PRO A 299 22.09 1.76 16.67
C PRO A 299 23.06 2.88 16.29
N SER A 300 24.33 2.70 16.67
CA SER A 300 25.44 3.55 16.22
C SER A 300 26.06 3.11 14.89
N ASN A 301 25.70 1.91 14.40
CA ASN A 301 26.18 1.37 13.12
C ASN A 301 25.14 1.60 12.01
N ASN A 302 25.60 2.16 10.89
CA ASN A 302 24.89 2.42 9.65
C ASN A 302 24.03 1.23 9.15
N ALA A 303 24.52 0.00 9.25
CA ALA A 303 23.79 -1.18 8.77
C ALA A 303 22.46 -1.43 9.49
N ASN A 304 22.40 -1.10 10.77
CA ASN A 304 21.21 -1.29 11.60
C ASN A 304 20.24 -0.10 11.51
N VAL A 305 20.66 1.05 10.96
CA VAL A 305 19.82 2.25 10.83
C VAL A 305 18.60 1.97 9.96
N ALA A 306 18.80 1.40 8.76
CA ALA A 306 17.72 1.19 7.79
C ALA A 306 16.63 0.26 8.32
N ILE A 307 17.03 -0.88 8.90
CA ILE A 307 16.13 -1.90 9.46
C ILE A 307 15.42 -1.36 10.70
N GLN A 308 16.16 -0.74 11.62
CA GLN A 308 15.59 -0.19 12.86
C GLN A 308 14.59 0.93 12.56
N LEU A 309 14.92 1.84 11.64
CA LEU A 309 14.03 2.94 11.26
C LEU A 309 12.78 2.43 10.53
N HIS A 310 12.92 1.39 9.70
CA HIS A 310 11.78 0.72 9.08
C HIS A 310 10.86 0.10 10.15
N LYS A 311 11.43 -0.61 11.13
CA LYS A 311 10.68 -1.21 12.24
C LYS A 311 9.98 -0.15 13.08
N ASP A 312 10.71 0.87 13.53
CA ASP A 312 10.18 1.90 14.44
C ASP A 312 9.06 2.71 13.76
N SER A 313 9.23 3.11 12.50
CA SER A 313 8.19 3.86 11.76
C SER A 313 6.96 3.01 11.46
N LEU A 314 7.14 1.73 11.11
CA LEU A 314 6.03 0.81 10.87
C LEU A 314 5.27 0.49 12.16
N ALA A 315 6.00 0.23 13.26
CA ALA A 315 5.44 0.02 14.59
C ALA A 315 4.62 1.23 15.03
N PHE A 316 5.18 2.43 14.94
CA PHE A 316 4.49 3.67 15.28
C PHE A 316 3.18 3.80 14.50
N ARG A 317 3.23 3.63 13.17
CA ARG A 317 2.06 3.77 12.31
C ARG A 317 0.97 2.76 12.68
N LEU A 318 1.32 1.48 12.77
CA LEU A 318 0.36 0.41 13.05
C LEU A 318 -0.22 0.52 14.46
N LEU A 319 0.60 0.76 15.48
CA LEU A 319 0.12 0.95 16.86
C LEU A 319 -0.84 2.14 16.95
N ARG A 320 -0.47 3.29 16.35
CA ARG A 320 -1.31 4.49 16.38
C ARG A 320 -2.64 4.30 15.64
N MET A 321 -2.65 3.65 14.48
CA MET A 321 -3.89 3.31 13.75
C MET A 321 -4.83 2.42 14.57
N HIS A 322 -4.28 1.59 15.47
CA HIS A 322 -5.08 0.72 16.35
C HIS A 322 -5.37 1.35 17.71
N GLY A 323 -5.04 2.63 17.91
CA GLY A 323 -5.42 3.41 19.08
C GLY A 323 -4.45 3.36 20.26
N TYR A 324 -3.28 2.75 20.06
CA TYR A 324 -2.23 2.78 21.08
C TYR A 324 -1.57 4.16 21.15
N SER A 325 -1.43 4.67 22.38
CA SER A 325 -0.69 5.91 22.63
C SER A 325 0.81 5.66 22.54
N VAL A 326 1.40 6.14 21.42
CA VAL A 326 2.83 6.05 21.09
C VAL A 326 3.38 7.44 20.80
N SER A 327 4.60 7.72 21.26
CA SER A 327 5.29 9.00 21.07
C SER A 327 6.14 9.00 19.78
N PRO A 328 6.09 10.10 18.99
CA PRO A 328 6.90 10.25 17.76
C PRO A 328 8.40 10.06 17.95
N CYS A 329 8.94 10.47 19.10
CA CYS A 329 10.38 10.42 19.39
C CYS A 329 10.98 9.00 19.25
N HIS A 330 10.15 7.95 19.37
CA HIS A 330 10.58 6.56 19.28
C HIS A 330 11.05 6.16 17.88
N PHE A 331 10.59 6.84 16.83
CA PHE A 331 11.08 6.64 15.47
C PHE A 331 11.71 7.89 14.87
N CYS A 332 11.36 9.10 15.32
CA CYS A 332 11.97 10.36 14.88
C CYS A 332 13.40 10.60 15.41
N TRP A 333 13.96 9.66 16.18
CA TRP A 333 15.32 9.74 16.73
C TRP A 333 16.41 10.05 15.68
N PHE A 334 16.22 9.65 14.43
CA PHE A 334 17.17 9.91 13.35
C PHE A 334 17.34 11.40 13.03
N LEU A 335 16.34 12.23 13.33
CA LEU A 335 16.39 13.68 13.09
C LEU A 335 17.44 14.38 13.98
N ASN A 336 17.67 13.82 15.16
CA ASN A 336 18.60 14.35 16.16
C ASN A 336 20.05 13.87 15.94
N ASN A 337 20.31 13.08 14.90
CA ASN A 337 21.64 12.57 14.58
C ASN A 337 22.05 13.00 13.16
N GLN A 338 22.99 13.95 13.08
CA GLN A 338 23.44 14.50 11.80
C GLN A 338 24.17 13.46 10.93
N GLU A 339 24.91 12.52 11.53
CA GLU A 339 25.61 11.45 10.82
C GLU A 339 24.60 10.50 10.16
N VAL A 340 23.55 10.13 10.89
CA VAL A 340 22.46 9.28 10.37
C VAL A 340 21.72 10.00 9.23
N ARG A 341 21.45 11.30 9.35
CA ARG A 341 20.83 12.08 8.28
C ARG A 341 21.70 12.13 7.03
N ALA A 342 22.99 12.41 7.19
CA ALA A 342 23.96 12.41 6.10
C ALA A 342 24.02 11.03 5.43
N HIS A 343 24.07 9.96 6.22
CA HIS A 343 24.05 8.59 5.73
C HIS A 343 22.81 8.27 4.88
N ILE A 344 21.61 8.69 5.32
CA ILE A 344 20.37 8.53 4.54
C ILE A 344 20.43 9.34 3.24
N GLU A 345 20.94 10.57 3.28
CA GLU A 345 21.01 11.45 2.10
C GLU A 345 22.05 11.00 1.06
N GLU A 346 23.15 10.39 1.51
CA GLU A 346 24.19 9.77 0.68
C GLU A 346 23.70 8.47 0.06
N ASN A 347 22.99 7.64 0.83
CA ASN A 347 22.51 6.31 0.43
C ASN A 347 21.01 6.28 0.09
N TYR A 348 20.49 7.40 -0.42
CA TYR A 348 19.05 7.62 -0.63
C TYR A 348 18.36 6.56 -1.49
N GLU A 349 19.07 5.93 -2.43
CA GLU A 349 18.52 4.89 -3.31
C GLU A 349 18.18 3.63 -2.51
N TYR A 350 19.10 3.19 -1.65
CA TYR A 350 18.92 2.04 -0.78
C TYR A 350 17.91 2.31 0.33
N LEU A 351 17.96 3.47 0.98
CA LEU A 351 17.08 3.80 2.10
C LEU A 351 15.69 4.34 1.69
N SER A 352 15.40 4.40 0.39
CA SER A 352 14.13 4.94 -0.12
C SER A 352 12.89 4.18 0.35
N SER A 353 12.95 2.85 0.50
CA SER A 353 11.82 2.06 1.05
C SER A 353 11.57 2.39 2.52
N THR A 354 12.62 2.53 3.31
CA THR A 354 12.57 2.99 4.70
C THR A 354 12.02 4.41 4.78
N MET A 355 12.47 5.32 3.92
CA MET A 355 11.96 6.70 3.87
C MET A 355 10.49 6.76 3.44
N LEU A 356 10.04 5.84 2.61
CA LEU A 356 8.62 5.75 2.25
C LEU A 356 7.77 5.34 3.46
N ASN A 357 8.25 4.41 4.29
CA ASN A 357 7.57 4.05 5.53
C ASN A 357 7.60 5.18 6.57
N VAL A 358 8.71 5.91 6.68
CA VAL A 358 8.78 7.13 7.50
C VAL A 358 7.75 8.14 7.01
N TYR A 359 7.69 8.43 5.71
CA TYR A 359 6.73 9.35 5.13
C TYR A 359 5.28 8.96 5.46
N ARG A 360 4.93 7.67 5.29
CA ARG A 360 3.60 7.15 5.65
C ARG A 360 3.30 7.23 7.14
N ALA A 361 4.29 7.03 8.01
CA ALA A 361 4.10 7.18 9.45
C ALA A 361 3.68 8.61 9.82
N THR A 362 4.18 9.62 9.10
CA THR A 362 3.85 11.04 9.32
C THR A 362 2.45 11.44 8.87
N ASP A 363 1.72 10.58 8.14
CA ASP A 363 0.30 10.84 7.83
C ASP A 363 -0.60 10.81 9.08
N LEU A 364 -0.09 10.32 10.22
CA LEU A 364 -0.80 10.20 11.49
C LEU A 364 -0.37 11.26 12.53
N THR A 365 -0.07 12.46 12.07
CA THR A 365 0.40 13.58 12.91
C THR A 365 -0.74 14.19 13.72
N PHE A 366 -0.52 14.36 15.03
CA PHE A 366 -1.42 15.09 15.93
C PHE A 366 -0.94 16.53 16.16
N PRO A 367 -1.81 17.43 16.65
CA PRO A 367 -1.44 18.82 16.91
C PRO A 367 -0.28 18.92 17.90
N GLY A 368 0.75 19.70 17.54
CA GLY A 368 1.94 19.93 18.38
C GLY A 368 3.06 18.90 18.22
N GLU A 369 2.92 17.90 17.34
CA GLU A 369 3.96 16.90 17.06
C GLU A 369 4.94 17.36 15.96
N TYR A 370 5.68 18.45 16.22
CA TYR A 370 6.62 19.07 15.25
C TYR A 370 7.69 18.13 14.69
N GLU A 371 8.11 17.11 15.47
CA GLU A 371 9.06 16.09 15.01
C GLU A 371 8.54 15.29 13.80
N LEU A 372 7.22 15.08 13.71
CA LEU A 372 6.62 14.40 12.56
C LEU A 372 6.58 15.29 11.32
N GLU A 373 6.39 16.60 11.50
CA GLU A 373 6.45 17.57 10.41
C GLU A 373 7.87 17.65 9.83
N GLU A 374 8.91 17.67 10.68
CA GLU A 374 10.31 17.60 10.25
C GLU A 374 10.61 16.26 9.56
N ALA A 375 10.16 15.13 10.12
CA ALA A 375 10.33 13.82 9.51
C ALA A 375 9.63 13.72 8.15
N ARG A 376 8.46 14.35 7.99
CA ARG A 376 7.71 14.40 6.72
C ARG A 376 8.47 15.21 5.68
N SER A 377 9.00 16.36 6.06
CA SER A 377 9.81 17.22 5.19
C SER A 377 11.09 16.50 4.74
N PHE A 378 11.82 15.89 5.67
CA PHE A 378 13.04 15.15 5.38
C PHE A 378 12.79 13.95 4.46
N SER A 379 11.83 13.09 4.81
CA SER A 379 11.50 11.91 4.01
C SER A 379 10.98 12.29 2.62
N ARG A 380 10.13 13.33 2.50
CA ARG A 380 9.69 13.87 1.21
C ARG A 380 10.87 14.28 0.34
N LYS A 381 11.80 15.08 0.86
CA LYS A 381 13.00 15.52 0.12
C LYS A 381 13.80 14.34 -0.42
N VAL A 382 13.99 13.30 0.40
CA VAL A 382 14.70 12.09 -0.02
C VAL A 382 13.93 11.36 -1.13
N LEU A 383 12.63 11.14 -0.94
CA LEU A 383 11.79 10.46 -1.94
C LEU A 383 11.72 11.22 -3.26
N GLU A 384 11.56 12.55 -3.22
CA GLU A 384 11.57 13.42 -4.40
C GLU A 384 12.90 13.32 -5.14
N LYS A 385 14.05 13.40 -4.42
CA LYS A 385 15.39 13.18 -5.00
C LYS A 385 15.46 11.84 -5.73
N VAL A 386 14.87 10.78 -5.18
CA VAL A 386 14.88 9.47 -5.85
C VAL A 386 13.96 9.44 -7.07
N THR A 387 12.79 10.08 -7.02
CA THR A 387 11.86 10.13 -8.16
C THR A 387 12.34 11.01 -9.32
N LEU A 388 13.08 12.09 -9.03
CA LEU A 388 13.65 13.02 -10.01
C LEU A 388 14.88 12.43 -10.71
N LYS A 389 15.73 11.74 -9.96
CA LYS A 389 16.92 11.06 -10.49
C LYS A 389 16.62 9.70 -11.10
N ALA A 390 15.35 9.29 -11.14
CA ALA A 390 14.94 7.95 -11.58
C ALA A 390 15.24 7.71 -13.07
N THR A 391 16.49 7.38 -13.34
CA THR A 391 16.93 6.23 -14.11
C THR A 391 16.23 4.96 -13.60
N SER A 392 16.04 3.99 -14.49
CA SER A 392 15.18 2.77 -14.43
C SER A 392 15.49 1.73 -13.34
N PHE A 393 16.08 2.14 -12.22
CA PHE A 393 16.75 1.31 -11.20
C PHE A 393 15.87 0.37 -10.35
N ARG A 394 14.53 0.45 -10.45
CA ARG A 394 13.65 -0.28 -9.52
C ARG A 394 12.59 -1.07 -10.22
N SER A 395 12.07 -2.09 -9.54
CA SER A 395 10.78 -2.65 -9.90
C SER A 395 9.84 -1.48 -10.18
N MET A 396 9.25 -1.46 -11.37
CA MET A 396 8.43 -0.36 -11.85
C MET A 396 7.38 0.06 -10.79
N GLY A 397 6.94 -0.91 -9.97
CA GLY A 397 6.07 -0.76 -8.81
C GLY A 397 6.58 0.18 -7.71
N LEU A 398 7.80 0.07 -7.19
CA LEU A 398 8.24 0.92 -6.05
C LEU A 398 8.37 2.40 -6.46
N ASN A 399 8.78 2.69 -7.70
CA ASN A 399 8.81 4.06 -8.22
C ASN A 399 7.40 4.64 -8.34
N GLN A 400 6.50 3.89 -8.97
CA GLN A 400 5.10 4.28 -9.13
C GLN A 400 4.41 4.49 -7.76
N MET A 401 4.71 3.64 -6.78
CA MET A 401 4.24 3.75 -5.41
C MET A 401 4.69 5.05 -4.74
N MET A 402 5.98 5.44 -4.77
CA MET A 402 6.37 6.71 -4.15
C MET A 402 5.78 7.91 -4.89
N LYS A 403 5.67 7.86 -6.23
CA LYS A 403 5.00 8.92 -7.00
C LYS A 403 3.54 9.06 -6.58
N HIS A 404 2.83 7.95 -6.41
CA HIS A 404 1.46 7.92 -5.92
C HIS A 404 1.37 8.52 -4.50
N GLU A 405 2.28 8.12 -3.62
CA GLU A 405 2.32 8.54 -2.22
C GLU A 405 2.62 10.03 -2.02
N LEU A 406 3.51 10.57 -2.84
CA LEU A 406 3.87 11.99 -2.85
C LEU A 406 2.78 12.85 -3.50
N ARG A 407 2.08 12.32 -4.51
CA ARG A 407 1.07 13.03 -5.29
C ARG A 407 -0.26 13.17 -4.56
N PHE A 408 -0.72 12.12 -3.89
CA PHE A 408 -2.00 12.12 -3.20
C PHE A 408 -1.77 11.90 -1.70
N PRO A 409 -2.24 12.76 -0.79
CA PRO A 409 -2.11 12.51 0.65
C PRO A 409 -2.98 11.33 1.06
N TRP A 410 -2.58 10.57 2.09
CA TRP A 410 -3.31 9.38 2.57
C TRP A 410 -4.79 9.67 2.87
N ILE A 411 -5.09 10.85 3.41
CA ILE A 411 -6.46 11.30 3.71
C ILE A 411 -7.35 11.48 2.45
N ALA A 412 -6.78 11.59 1.25
CA ALA A 412 -7.51 11.73 -0.01
C ALA A 412 -7.70 10.40 -0.75
N ARG A 413 -7.23 9.27 -0.20
CA ARG A 413 -7.25 7.96 -0.87
C ARG A 413 -8.32 7.06 -0.26
N LEU A 414 -9.08 6.38 -1.13
CA LEU A 414 -10.16 5.47 -0.72
C LEU A 414 -9.63 4.04 -0.59
N ASP A 415 -9.90 3.39 0.53
CA ASP A 415 -9.26 2.12 0.91
C ASP A 415 -9.49 1.01 -0.13
N HIS A 416 -10.69 0.90 -0.69
CA HIS A 416 -10.99 -0.14 -1.71
C HIS A 416 -10.13 0.02 -2.96
N LEU A 417 -9.86 1.25 -3.40
CA LEU A 417 -8.99 1.49 -4.55
C LEU A 417 -7.51 1.24 -4.23
N GLU A 418 -7.07 1.55 -3.00
CA GLU A 418 -5.71 1.23 -2.54
C GLU A 418 -5.51 -0.30 -2.43
N HIS A 419 -6.50 -1.04 -1.94
CA HIS A 419 -6.45 -2.50 -1.91
C HIS A 419 -6.34 -3.07 -3.33
N ARG A 420 -7.13 -2.55 -4.28
CA ARG A 420 -7.01 -2.95 -5.69
C ARG A 420 -5.62 -2.67 -6.23
N ALA A 421 -5.11 -1.46 -6.03
CA ALA A 421 -3.78 -1.09 -6.49
C ALA A 421 -2.70 -2.00 -5.90
N TRP A 422 -2.86 -2.46 -4.65
CA TRP A 422 -1.97 -3.47 -4.10
C TRP A 422 -2.14 -4.84 -4.72
N ILE A 423 -3.35 -5.35 -4.87
CA ILE A 423 -3.58 -6.67 -5.47
C ILE A 423 -3.06 -6.72 -6.93
N GLU A 424 -3.14 -5.61 -7.66
CA GLU A 424 -2.64 -5.50 -9.03
C GLU A 424 -1.13 -5.19 -9.12
N ASP A 425 -0.44 -4.87 -8.02
CA ASP A 425 0.99 -4.54 -8.05
C ASP A 425 1.88 -5.78 -8.11
N ASN A 426 2.95 -5.69 -8.90
CA ASN A 426 3.83 -6.82 -9.20
C ASN A 426 4.81 -7.17 -8.06
N ASN A 427 4.77 -6.44 -6.93
CA ASN A 427 5.71 -6.60 -5.82
C ASN A 427 5.01 -6.75 -4.45
N THR A 428 3.79 -7.29 -4.43
CA THR A 428 3.00 -7.50 -3.19
C THR A 428 3.74 -8.25 -2.10
N ASN A 429 4.67 -9.14 -2.47
CA ASN A 429 5.41 -9.97 -1.53
C ASN A 429 6.61 -9.29 -0.86
N ILE A 430 7.05 -8.10 -1.30
CA ILE A 430 8.23 -7.43 -0.71
C ILE A 430 7.90 -6.89 0.68
N LEU A 431 8.73 -7.27 1.68
CA LEU A 431 8.63 -6.78 3.05
C LEU A 431 9.61 -5.63 3.29
N TRP A 432 10.92 -5.86 3.12
CA TRP A 432 11.96 -4.83 3.19
C TRP A 432 13.22 -5.23 2.39
N ILE A 433 14.14 -4.29 2.21
CA ILE A 433 15.36 -4.46 1.41
C ILE A 433 16.43 -5.22 2.22
N ALA A 434 17.16 -6.13 1.58
CA ALA A 434 18.32 -6.84 2.11
C ALA A 434 19.62 -6.43 1.37
N LYS A 435 20.73 -7.15 1.57
CA LYS A 435 22.04 -6.82 0.97
C LYS A 435 22.03 -6.84 -0.57
N ALA A 436 21.64 -7.97 -1.16
CA ALA A 436 21.66 -8.22 -2.60
C ALA A 436 20.30 -8.73 -3.13
N SER A 437 19.24 -8.54 -2.34
CA SER A 437 17.88 -9.02 -2.62
C SER A 437 16.87 -8.31 -1.69
N PHE A 438 15.64 -8.82 -1.63
CA PHE A 438 14.61 -8.36 -0.69
C PHE A 438 14.21 -9.48 0.26
N HIS A 439 13.84 -9.14 1.49
CA HIS A 439 13.04 -10.02 2.32
C HIS A 439 11.61 -10.02 1.76
N ARG A 440 11.12 -11.18 1.39
CA ARG A 440 9.78 -11.37 0.82
C ARG A 440 8.97 -12.33 1.66
N LEU A 441 7.64 -12.22 1.58
CA LEU A 441 6.75 -13.24 2.10
C LEU A 441 7.06 -14.59 1.44
N SER A 442 7.01 -15.65 2.24
CA SER A 442 7.15 -17.02 1.73
C SER A 442 6.18 -17.27 0.57
N PRO A 443 6.57 -18.04 -0.47
CA PRO A 443 5.73 -18.22 -1.65
C PRO A 443 4.34 -18.77 -1.30
N LEU A 444 4.29 -19.73 -0.38
CA LEU A 444 3.04 -20.34 0.08
C LEU A 444 2.11 -19.33 0.75
N LEU A 445 2.63 -18.51 1.68
CA LEU A 445 1.82 -17.53 2.39
C LEU A 445 1.33 -16.44 1.44
N ASN A 446 2.22 -15.95 0.56
CA ASN A 446 1.87 -14.94 -0.41
C ASN A 446 0.78 -15.44 -1.37
N GLU A 447 0.90 -16.66 -1.89
CA GLU A 447 -0.09 -17.26 -2.80
C GLU A 447 -1.47 -17.32 -2.13
N LYS A 448 -1.53 -17.82 -0.89
CA LYS A 448 -2.80 -17.93 -0.13
C LYS A 448 -3.41 -16.56 0.18
N LEU A 449 -2.60 -15.58 0.57
CA LEU A 449 -3.08 -14.22 0.81
C LEU A 449 -3.59 -13.56 -0.47
N MET A 450 -2.91 -13.74 -1.60
CA MET A 450 -3.34 -13.20 -2.90
C MET A 450 -4.63 -13.87 -3.40
N GLN A 451 -4.76 -15.19 -3.27
CA GLN A 451 -6.00 -15.92 -3.57
C GLN A 451 -7.16 -15.39 -2.74
N LEU A 452 -6.95 -15.20 -1.44
CA LEU A 452 -7.97 -14.65 -0.54
C LEU A 452 -8.32 -13.19 -0.90
N ALA A 453 -7.33 -12.34 -1.17
CA ALA A 453 -7.54 -10.94 -1.54
C ALA A 453 -8.33 -10.78 -2.84
N LEU A 454 -8.01 -11.59 -3.85
CA LEU A 454 -8.74 -11.61 -5.12
C LEU A 454 -10.20 -12.03 -4.89
N ALA A 455 -10.41 -13.15 -4.18
CA ALA A 455 -11.76 -13.65 -3.90
C ALA A 455 -12.60 -12.67 -3.07
N ASP A 456 -12.02 -12.06 -2.03
CA ASP A 456 -12.67 -11.05 -1.19
C ASP A 456 -13.07 -9.82 -2.00
N TYR A 457 -12.16 -9.31 -2.82
CA TYR A 457 -12.41 -8.12 -3.62
C TYR A 457 -13.48 -8.35 -4.70
N GLU A 458 -13.44 -9.48 -5.40
CA GLU A 458 -14.48 -9.86 -6.37
C GLU A 458 -15.84 -10.02 -5.72
N PHE A 459 -15.87 -10.62 -4.52
CA PHE A 459 -17.10 -10.76 -3.76
C PHE A 459 -17.68 -9.39 -3.37
N ARG A 460 -16.84 -8.48 -2.86
CA ARG A 460 -17.23 -7.08 -2.57
C ARG A 460 -17.74 -6.36 -3.81
N GLN A 461 -17.07 -6.48 -4.95
CA GLN A 461 -17.55 -5.89 -6.20
C GLN A 461 -18.95 -6.40 -6.58
N SER A 462 -19.22 -7.69 -6.39
CA SER A 462 -20.55 -8.25 -6.67
C SER A 462 -21.65 -7.66 -5.79
N ILE A 463 -21.35 -7.45 -4.50
CA ILE A 463 -22.24 -6.76 -3.56
C ILE A 463 -22.45 -5.31 -4.02
N TYR A 464 -21.37 -4.62 -4.35
CA TYR A 464 -21.42 -3.21 -4.74
C TYR A 464 -22.23 -2.96 -6.01
N LYS A 465 -22.16 -3.87 -6.99
CA LYS A 465 -23.00 -3.82 -8.20
C LYS A 465 -24.49 -3.94 -7.85
N ASN A 466 -24.85 -4.89 -6.99
CA ASN A 466 -26.25 -5.15 -6.61
C ASN A 466 -26.84 -3.99 -5.81
N GLU A 467 -26.11 -3.52 -4.80
CA GLU A 467 -26.50 -2.39 -3.97
C GLU A 467 -26.65 -1.11 -4.79
N LEU A 468 -25.70 -0.81 -5.69
CA LEU A 468 -25.81 0.34 -6.58
C LEU A 468 -27.06 0.28 -7.46
N ALA A 469 -27.38 -0.90 -8.01
CA ALA A 469 -28.59 -1.09 -8.80
C ALA A 469 -29.85 -0.81 -7.96
N GLU A 470 -29.85 -1.18 -6.69
CA GLU A 470 -30.94 -0.88 -5.76
C GLU A 470 -31.04 0.62 -5.46
N VAL A 471 -29.94 1.32 -5.16
CA VAL A 471 -29.97 2.78 -4.92
C VAL A 471 -30.49 3.52 -6.15
N LYS A 472 -30.03 3.14 -7.35
CA LYS A 472 -30.53 3.71 -8.62
C LYS A 472 -32.03 3.47 -8.81
N ARG A 473 -32.49 2.25 -8.54
CA ARG A 473 -33.91 1.90 -8.63
C ARG A 473 -34.74 2.72 -7.65
N TRP A 474 -34.28 2.85 -6.41
CA TRP A 474 -34.95 3.63 -5.37
C TRP A 474 -35.02 5.12 -5.75
N SER A 475 -33.90 5.72 -6.17
CA SER A 475 -33.84 7.11 -6.62
C SER A 475 -34.84 7.42 -7.74
N ARG A 476 -34.95 6.52 -8.72
CA ARG A 476 -35.94 6.62 -9.81
C ARG A 476 -37.38 6.48 -9.34
N ILE A 477 -37.68 5.49 -8.50
CA ILE A 477 -39.04 5.28 -7.97
C ILE A 477 -39.51 6.50 -7.15
N ARG A 478 -38.59 7.13 -6.42
CA ARG A 478 -38.86 8.35 -5.66
C ARG A 478 -38.83 9.62 -6.50
N GLY A 479 -38.66 9.53 -7.82
CA GLY A 479 -38.70 10.66 -8.74
C GLY A 479 -37.50 11.61 -8.63
N MET A 480 -36.43 11.21 -7.93
CA MET A 480 -35.24 12.06 -7.75
C MET A 480 -34.34 12.10 -8.97
N SER A 481 -34.29 11.02 -9.76
CA SER A 481 -33.54 10.99 -11.03
C SER A 481 -34.20 11.81 -12.15
N ASP A 482 -35.48 12.14 -12.00
CA ASP A 482 -36.33 12.66 -13.08
C ASP A 482 -36.75 14.13 -12.80
N MET A 483 -36.07 14.80 -11.87
CA MET A 483 -36.43 16.16 -11.44
C MET A 483 -36.21 17.24 -12.52
N GLY A 484 -35.36 16.98 -13.51
CA GLY A 484 -35.08 17.94 -14.60
C GLY A 484 -34.18 19.12 -14.21
N PHE A 485 -33.79 19.21 -12.94
CA PHE A 485 -32.75 20.11 -12.40
C PHE A 485 -31.92 19.35 -11.37
N GLY A 486 -30.74 19.89 -11.03
CA GLY A 486 -29.79 19.24 -10.14
C GLY A 486 -28.96 18.13 -10.80
N ARG A 487 -27.90 17.69 -10.12
CA ARG A 487 -26.91 16.74 -10.62
C ARG A 487 -27.36 15.30 -10.35
N GLU A 488 -27.38 14.44 -11.37
CA GLU A 488 -27.54 12.98 -11.18
C GLU A 488 -26.22 12.41 -10.65
N LYS A 489 -26.11 12.28 -9.33
CA LYS A 489 -24.90 11.80 -8.64
C LYS A 489 -25.13 10.52 -7.86
N THR A 490 -26.19 9.76 -8.13
CA THR A 490 -26.50 8.51 -7.41
C THR A 490 -25.31 7.53 -7.45
N THR A 491 -24.67 7.39 -8.61
CA THR A 491 -23.49 6.53 -8.76
C THR A 491 -22.32 7.03 -7.91
N TYR A 492 -22.13 8.34 -7.80
CA TYR A 492 -21.04 8.97 -7.08
C TYR A 492 -21.23 8.82 -5.57
N CYS A 493 -22.45 9.09 -5.07
CA CYS A 493 -22.83 8.92 -3.67
C CYS A 493 -22.57 7.49 -3.18
N TYR A 494 -22.99 6.49 -3.96
CA TYR A 494 -22.79 5.09 -3.60
C TYR A 494 -21.31 4.67 -3.69
N PHE A 495 -20.62 5.03 -4.78
CA PHE A 495 -19.20 4.74 -4.97
C PHE A 495 -18.35 5.26 -3.80
N ALA A 496 -18.64 6.48 -3.33
CA ALA A 496 -17.89 7.13 -2.28
C ALA A 496 -17.89 6.32 -0.98
N ILE A 497 -19.07 5.91 -0.48
CA ILE A 497 -19.14 5.10 0.74
C ILE A 497 -18.61 3.68 0.52
N ALA A 498 -18.94 3.04 -0.59
CA ALA A 498 -18.50 1.67 -0.89
C ALA A 498 -16.97 1.54 -0.99
N SER A 499 -16.29 2.62 -1.39
CA SER A 499 -14.83 2.63 -1.55
C SER A 499 -14.08 3.18 -0.33
N SER A 500 -14.75 3.88 0.58
CA SER A 500 -14.11 4.64 1.66
C SER A 500 -13.40 3.77 2.70
N ILE A 501 -14.12 2.83 3.32
CA ILE A 501 -13.61 1.88 4.32
C ILE A 501 -14.27 0.50 4.09
N PRO A 502 -13.59 -0.61 4.44
CA PRO A 502 -14.15 -1.94 4.31
C PRO A 502 -15.22 -2.21 5.38
N LEU A 503 -16.49 -2.00 5.03
CA LEU A 503 -17.64 -2.41 5.85
C LEU A 503 -17.97 -3.91 5.68
N PRO A 504 -18.67 -4.54 6.65
CA PRO A 504 -19.16 -5.92 6.51
C PRO A 504 -19.99 -6.12 5.24
N TYR A 505 -20.00 -7.35 4.71
CA TYR A 505 -20.66 -7.67 3.44
C TYR A 505 -22.15 -7.35 3.45
N ASP A 506 -22.83 -7.64 4.55
CA ASP A 506 -24.27 -7.46 4.79
C ASP A 506 -24.63 -6.13 5.45
N SER A 507 -23.71 -5.16 5.43
CA SER A 507 -23.89 -3.89 6.11
C SER A 507 -24.91 -2.97 5.43
N ASP A 508 -25.98 -2.64 6.15
CA ASP A 508 -26.99 -1.65 5.74
C ASP A 508 -26.46 -0.20 5.65
N ILE A 509 -25.28 0.06 6.22
CA ILE A 509 -24.68 1.40 6.34
C ILE A 509 -24.41 2.01 4.96
N ARG A 510 -23.90 1.22 4.00
CA ARG A 510 -23.61 1.71 2.64
C ARG A 510 -24.86 2.26 1.97
N MET A 511 -25.97 1.52 2.08
CA MET A 511 -27.24 1.89 1.47
C MET A 511 -27.82 3.15 2.09
N ILE A 512 -27.85 3.24 3.42
CA ILE A 512 -28.40 4.42 4.12
C ILE A 512 -27.59 5.66 3.81
N ILE A 513 -26.26 5.57 3.86
CA ILE A 513 -25.38 6.70 3.56
C ILE A 513 -25.57 7.15 2.11
N ALA A 514 -25.58 6.22 1.16
CA ALA A 514 -25.74 6.55 -0.25
C ALA A 514 -27.09 7.22 -0.52
N LYS A 515 -28.20 6.68 0.01
CA LYS A 515 -29.54 7.25 -0.13
C LYS A 515 -29.63 8.64 0.52
N SER A 516 -29.05 8.83 1.70
CA SER A 516 -29.00 10.13 2.38
C SER A 516 -28.24 11.16 1.56
N ALA A 517 -27.08 10.80 1.01
CA ALA A 517 -26.29 11.67 0.16
C ALA A 517 -27.02 12.07 -1.14
N VAL A 518 -27.82 11.17 -1.71
CA VAL A 518 -28.67 11.49 -2.88
C VAL A 518 -29.73 12.53 -2.52
N VAL A 519 -30.46 12.33 -1.42
CA VAL A 519 -31.48 13.29 -0.95
C VAL A 519 -30.84 14.65 -0.67
N ILE A 520 -29.69 14.67 0.00
CA ILE A 520 -28.93 15.88 0.28
C ILE A 520 -28.54 16.60 -1.01
N THR A 521 -27.97 15.89 -1.98
CA THR A 521 -27.52 16.52 -3.24
C THR A 521 -28.68 17.15 -4.00
N VAL A 522 -29.82 16.45 -4.08
CA VAL A 522 -30.99 16.94 -4.81
C VAL A 522 -31.67 18.10 -4.06
N ALA A 523 -31.76 18.03 -2.74
CA ALA A 523 -32.32 19.10 -1.93
C ALA A 523 -31.42 20.36 -1.96
N ASP A 524 -30.11 20.21 -1.80
CA ASP A 524 -29.12 21.28 -1.91
C ASP A 524 -29.24 22.02 -3.26
N ASP A 525 -29.22 21.27 -4.38
CA ASP A 525 -29.40 21.83 -5.72
C ASP A 525 -30.76 22.56 -5.88
N PHE A 526 -31.84 22.07 -5.22
CA PHE A 526 -33.15 22.73 -5.24
C PHE A 526 -33.14 24.09 -4.53
N TYR A 527 -32.49 24.18 -3.36
CA TYR A 527 -32.33 25.42 -2.60
C TYR A 527 -31.47 26.44 -3.34
N ASP A 528 -30.46 25.95 -4.07
CA ASP A 528 -29.47 26.79 -4.73
C ASP A 528 -29.89 27.34 -6.09
N THR A 529 -30.72 26.62 -6.85
CA THR A 529 -30.86 26.89 -8.30
C THR A 529 -32.28 27.19 -8.77
N VAL A 530 -33.31 26.48 -8.29
CA VAL A 530 -34.64 26.49 -8.93
C VAL A 530 -35.73 27.13 -8.10
N ALA A 531 -35.77 26.86 -6.80
CA ALA A 531 -36.95 27.15 -5.98
C ALA A 531 -37.13 28.65 -5.70
N SER A 532 -38.37 29.14 -5.70
CA SER A 532 -38.69 30.45 -5.13
C SER A 532 -38.51 30.47 -3.60
N LEU A 533 -38.34 31.65 -3.00
CA LEU A 533 -38.14 31.74 -1.54
C LEU A 533 -39.38 31.22 -0.78
N ASP A 534 -40.57 31.40 -1.34
CA ASP A 534 -41.82 30.88 -0.77
C ASP A 534 -41.87 29.36 -0.80
N GLU A 535 -41.43 28.72 -1.90
CA GLU A 535 -41.31 27.26 -1.98
C GLU A 535 -40.31 26.71 -0.97
N LEU A 536 -39.17 27.39 -0.78
CA LEU A 536 -38.16 26.99 0.21
C LEU A 536 -38.68 27.11 1.64
N ASN A 537 -39.36 28.20 1.98
CA ASN A 537 -39.99 28.34 3.31
C ASN A 537 -41.07 27.27 3.51
N THR A 538 -41.90 27.00 2.49
CA THR A 538 -42.98 26.01 2.57
C THR A 538 -42.42 24.60 2.76
N LEU A 539 -41.36 24.23 2.03
CA LEU A 539 -40.68 22.95 2.21
C LEU A 539 -40.02 22.84 3.58
N THR A 540 -39.29 23.87 4.03
CA THR A 540 -38.64 23.87 5.35
C THR A 540 -39.67 23.75 6.49
N ASP A 541 -40.80 24.46 6.40
CA ASP A 541 -41.91 24.35 7.36
C ASP A 541 -42.47 22.92 7.37
N ALA A 542 -42.73 22.35 6.19
CA ALA A 542 -43.22 20.98 6.04
C ALA A 542 -42.29 19.94 6.68
N ILE A 543 -40.98 20.12 6.56
CA ILE A 543 -39.97 19.27 7.22
C ILE A 543 -40.02 19.45 8.74
N GLY A 544 -40.13 20.68 9.24
CA GLY A 544 -40.18 20.96 10.69
C GLY A 544 -41.39 20.35 11.39
N ARG A 545 -42.57 20.40 10.74
CA ARG A 545 -43.79 19.74 11.23
C ARG A 545 -43.88 18.26 10.85
N TRP A 546 -43.00 17.79 9.96
CA TRP A 546 -43.00 16.46 9.34
C TRP A 546 -44.35 16.09 8.67
N ASP A 547 -44.90 17.01 7.89
CA ASP A 547 -46.18 16.86 7.18
C ASP A 547 -46.14 17.49 5.78
N SER A 548 -46.46 16.69 4.75
CA SER A 548 -46.45 17.07 3.34
C SER A 548 -47.58 18.02 2.90
N ASN A 549 -48.53 18.35 3.79
CA ASN A 549 -49.71 19.16 3.45
C ASN A 549 -49.38 20.51 2.80
N GLY A 550 -49.86 20.76 1.58
CA GLY A 550 -49.55 22.01 0.86
C GLY A 550 -48.23 22.01 0.10
N LEU A 551 -47.49 20.89 0.07
CA LEU A 551 -46.39 20.69 -0.87
C LEU A 551 -46.90 20.23 -2.24
N GLY A 552 -46.32 20.80 -3.29
CA GLY A 552 -46.49 20.38 -4.68
C GLY A 552 -45.15 20.28 -5.41
N GLY A 553 -45.18 19.77 -6.65
CA GLY A 553 -44.01 19.71 -7.54
C GLY A 553 -42.79 19.06 -6.89
N HIS A 554 -41.62 19.66 -7.09
CA HIS A 554 -40.34 19.15 -6.62
C HIS A 554 -40.24 19.11 -5.09
N SER A 555 -40.80 20.08 -4.39
CA SER A 555 -40.83 20.11 -2.91
C SER A 555 -41.52 18.88 -2.33
N LYS A 556 -42.63 18.44 -2.95
CA LYS A 556 -43.32 17.21 -2.53
C LYS A 556 -42.46 15.98 -2.79
N THR A 557 -41.81 15.89 -3.95
CA THR A 557 -40.94 14.76 -4.29
C THR A 557 -39.76 14.63 -3.32
N ILE A 558 -39.12 15.75 -2.95
CA ILE A 558 -38.03 15.78 -1.95
C ILE A 558 -38.54 15.29 -0.58
N PHE A 559 -39.67 15.81 -0.13
CA PHE A 559 -40.27 15.41 1.15
C PHE A 559 -40.63 13.92 1.18
N ASP A 560 -41.30 13.41 0.15
CA ASP A 560 -41.75 12.02 0.09
C ASP A 560 -40.55 11.04 0.02
N ALA A 561 -39.47 11.42 -0.65
CA ALA A 561 -38.22 10.64 -0.69
C ALA A 561 -37.53 10.62 0.69
N LEU A 562 -37.50 11.77 1.38
CA LEU A 562 -36.94 11.87 2.72
C LEU A 562 -37.76 11.09 3.76
N ASP A 563 -39.09 11.20 3.73
CA ASP A 563 -39.97 10.47 4.66
C ASP A 563 -39.79 8.95 4.51
N ASP A 564 -39.68 8.46 3.27
CA ASP A 564 -39.37 7.06 2.99
C ASP A 564 -38.02 6.63 3.56
N LEU A 565 -36.96 7.42 3.32
CA LEU A 565 -35.62 7.14 3.84
C LEU A 565 -35.61 7.10 5.37
N VAL A 566 -36.25 8.08 6.03
CA VAL A 566 -36.34 8.12 7.49
C VAL A 566 -37.08 6.90 8.02
N ARG A 567 -38.20 6.50 7.41
CA ARG A 567 -38.92 5.27 7.80
C ARG A 567 -38.05 4.03 7.65
N GLU A 568 -37.28 3.92 6.57
CA GLU A 568 -36.35 2.80 6.35
C GLU A 568 -35.27 2.75 7.44
N ILE A 569 -34.64 3.88 7.76
CA ILE A 569 -33.61 3.95 8.80
C ILE A 569 -34.19 3.58 10.17
N VAL A 570 -35.35 4.15 10.54
CA VAL A 570 -36.02 3.84 11.82
C VAL A 570 -36.34 2.34 11.90
N ALA A 571 -36.87 1.75 10.82
CA ALA A 571 -37.19 0.33 10.80
C ALA A 571 -35.94 -0.54 11.01
N LYS A 572 -34.83 -0.23 10.31
CA LYS A 572 -33.56 -0.97 10.44
C LYS A 572 -32.95 -0.84 11.83
N VAL A 573 -32.89 0.38 12.38
CA VAL A 573 -32.35 0.61 13.73
C VAL A 573 -33.23 -0.04 14.79
N SER A 574 -34.56 0.06 14.67
CA SER A 574 -35.50 -0.59 15.58
C SER A 574 -35.36 -2.13 15.53
N GLN A 575 -35.23 -2.70 14.33
CA GLN A 575 -35.04 -4.15 14.16
C GLN A 575 -33.71 -4.64 14.76
N GLN A 576 -32.61 -3.88 14.58
CA GLN A 576 -31.28 -4.32 15.01
C GLN A 576 -30.99 -3.99 16.49
N ARG A 577 -31.58 -2.90 17.03
CA ARG A 577 -31.23 -2.34 18.35
C ARG A 577 -32.40 -2.18 19.31
N GLY A 578 -33.65 -2.24 18.84
CA GLY A 578 -34.83 -1.98 19.67
C GLY A 578 -35.00 -0.51 20.07
N THR A 579 -34.31 0.42 19.41
CA THR A 579 -34.34 1.86 19.71
C THR A 579 -35.11 2.62 18.64
N ASP A 580 -36.03 3.48 19.06
CA ASP A 580 -36.69 4.44 18.18
C ASP A 580 -35.88 5.75 18.11
N ILE A 581 -35.37 6.06 16.92
CA ILE A 581 -34.61 7.28 16.63
C ILE A 581 -35.38 8.28 15.76
N THR A 582 -36.70 8.10 15.60
CA THR A 582 -37.53 8.93 14.71
C THR A 582 -37.36 10.42 15.01
N ASN A 583 -37.49 10.82 16.27
CA ASN A 583 -37.38 12.24 16.65
C ASN A 583 -36.00 12.82 16.35
N PHE A 584 -34.94 12.05 16.59
CA PHE A 584 -33.57 12.43 16.27
C PHE A 584 -33.40 12.67 14.77
N LEU A 585 -33.86 11.74 13.92
CA LEU A 585 -33.78 11.88 12.47
C LEU A 585 -34.57 13.08 11.96
N ARG A 586 -35.78 13.30 12.46
CA ARG A 586 -36.59 14.47 12.06
C ARG A 586 -35.89 15.79 12.40
N GLN A 587 -35.29 15.87 13.60
CA GLN A 587 -34.60 17.08 14.05
C GLN A 587 -33.32 17.37 13.26
N ILE A 588 -32.46 16.37 13.01
CA ILE A 588 -31.21 16.58 12.27
C ILE A 588 -31.47 16.96 10.80
N TRP A 589 -32.47 16.35 10.17
CA TRP A 589 -32.90 16.74 8.83
C TRP A 589 -33.50 18.14 8.82
N TYR A 590 -34.33 18.49 9.80
CA TYR A 590 -34.88 19.85 9.92
C TYR A 590 -33.78 20.90 10.08
N GLU A 591 -32.81 20.67 10.96
CA GLU A 591 -31.64 21.55 11.15
C GLU A 591 -30.88 21.76 9.83
N THR A 592 -30.68 20.70 9.06
CA THR A 592 -30.03 20.76 7.72
C THR A 592 -30.82 21.65 6.76
N PHE A 593 -32.14 21.43 6.61
CA PHE A 593 -32.98 22.22 5.71
C PHE A 593 -33.08 23.69 6.12
N VAL A 594 -33.10 23.97 7.44
CA VAL A 594 -33.05 25.34 7.96
C VAL A 594 -31.75 26.03 7.57
N SER A 595 -30.60 25.34 7.62
CA SER A 595 -29.32 25.92 7.22
C SER A 595 -29.28 26.29 5.73
N TRP A 596 -29.80 25.44 4.84
CA TRP A 596 -29.92 25.78 3.41
C TRP A 596 -30.87 26.95 3.17
N LEU A 597 -31.97 27.05 3.92
CA LEU A 597 -32.88 28.20 3.84
C LEU A 597 -32.17 29.50 4.26
N VAL A 598 -31.31 29.45 5.28
CA VAL A 598 -30.51 30.59 5.74
C VAL A 598 -29.52 31.02 4.65
N GLU A 599 -28.78 30.08 4.05
CA GLU A 599 -27.85 30.38 2.95
C GLU A 599 -28.56 30.98 1.73
N ALA A 600 -29.72 30.42 1.35
CA ALA A 600 -30.55 30.96 0.27
C ALA A 600 -31.04 32.39 0.57
N LYS A 601 -31.41 32.69 1.83
CA LYS A 601 -31.77 34.04 2.27
C LYS A 601 -30.61 35.00 2.22
N TRP A 602 -29.41 34.57 2.63
CA TRP A 602 -28.20 35.39 2.55
C TRP A 602 -27.86 35.74 1.10
N SER A 603 -27.80 34.73 0.23
CA SER A 603 -27.51 34.89 -1.19
C SER A 603 -28.51 35.83 -1.89
N ARG A 604 -29.82 35.60 -1.70
CA ARG A 604 -30.86 36.39 -2.38
C ARG A 604 -31.10 37.77 -1.77
N GLY A 605 -30.88 37.89 -0.46
CA GLY A 605 -31.04 39.15 0.28
C GLY A 605 -29.81 40.05 0.25
N GLY A 606 -28.68 39.57 -0.27
CA GLY A 606 -27.39 40.29 -0.26
C GLY A 606 -26.82 40.48 1.15
N PHE A 607 -27.26 39.69 2.13
CA PHE A 607 -26.71 39.74 3.48
C PHE A 607 -25.32 39.12 3.48
N LEU A 608 -24.36 39.81 4.11
CA LEU A 608 -23.00 39.36 4.25
C LEU A 608 -22.78 38.90 5.70
N PRO A 609 -22.76 37.58 5.97
CA PRO A 609 -22.44 37.08 7.30
C PRO A 609 -20.97 37.35 7.62
N SER A 610 -20.65 37.50 8.91
CA SER A 610 -19.26 37.38 9.37
C SER A 610 -18.72 35.97 9.09
N MET A 611 -17.40 35.80 9.08
CA MET A 611 -16.79 34.47 8.89
C MET A 611 -17.26 33.42 9.93
N ASP A 612 -17.46 33.83 11.19
CA ASP A 612 -17.96 32.94 12.25
C ASP A 612 -19.43 32.57 12.05
N GLU A 613 -20.29 33.53 11.71
CA GLU A 613 -21.70 33.27 11.40
C GLU A 613 -21.86 32.37 10.18
N TYR A 614 -21.06 32.61 9.14
CA TYR A 614 -21.03 31.77 7.95
C TYR A 614 -20.64 30.34 8.32
N LEU A 615 -19.55 30.16 9.07
CA LEU A 615 -19.05 28.83 9.38
C LEU A 615 -20.04 28.05 10.27
N GLY A 616 -20.72 28.73 11.20
CA GLY A 616 -21.75 28.13 12.05
C GLY A 616 -22.95 27.57 11.25
N THR A 617 -23.38 28.26 10.19
CA THR A 617 -24.41 27.74 9.28
C THR A 617 -23.83 26.72 8.30
N GLY A 618 -22.68 27.02 7.72
CA GLY A 618 -22.02 26.22 6.68
C GLY A 618 -21.65 24.82 7.15
N MET A 619 -21.23 24.66 8.41
CA MET A 619 -20.94 23.35 8.99
C MET A 619 -22.19 22.46 9.08
N ILE A 620 -23.39 23.05 9.18
CA ILE A 620 -24.64 22.30 9.14
C ILE A 620 -25.05 22.04 7.69
N SER A 621 -24.95 23.03 6.80
CA SER A 621 -25.42 22.96 5.41
C SER A 621 -24.65 21.95 4.56
N ILE A 622 -23.38 21.67 4.89
CA ILE A 622 -22.62 20.59 4.24
C ILE A 622 -23.18 19.19 4.52
N ALA A 623 -24.08 19.06 5.50
CA ALA A 623 -24.88 17.87 5.82
C ALA A 623 -24.11 16.57 6.10
N ALA A 624 -22.80 16.64 6.35
CA ALA A 624 -21.96 15.46 6.62
C ALA A 624 -22.43 14.69 7.88
N HIS A 625 -22.82 15.41 8.94
CA HIS A 625 -23.33 14.82 10.18
C HIS A 625 -24.69 14.12 9.97
N THR A 626 -25.57 14.70 9.13
CA THR A 626 -26.88 14.15 8.73
C THR A 626 -26.76 12.79 8.03
N ILE A 627 -25.62 12.52 7.38
CA ILE A 627 -25.31 11.24 6.76
C ILE A 627 -24.73 10.24 7.78
N VAL A 628 -23.72 10.67 8.56
CA VAL A 628 -22.89 9.77 9.37
C VAL A 628 -23.57 9.34 10.67
N LEU A 629 -24.28 10.25 11.36
CA LEU A 629 -24.85 9.95 12.66
C LEU A 629 -25.97 8.90 12.58
N PRO A 630 -26.95 8.97 11.65
CA PRO A 630 -27.95 7.92 11.49
C PRO A 630 -27.33 6.54 11.23
N ALA A 631 -26.35 6.48 10.33
CA ALA A 631 -25.65 5.25 9.98
C ALA A 631 -24.89 4.63 11.17
N SER A 632 -24.38 5.48 12.07
CA SER A 632 -23.62 5.06 13.24
C SER A 632 -24.47 4.33 14.30
N TYR A 633 -25.80 4.40 14.26
CA TYR A 633 -26.68 3.56 15.08
C TYR A 633 -26.67 2.08 14.68
N LEU A 634 -26.23 1.75 13.45
CA LEU A 634 -26.17 0.38 12.93
C LEU A 634 -24.80 -0.29 13.13
N LEU A 635 -23.78 0.48 13.55
CA LEU A 635 -22.45 -0.04 13.87
C LEU A 635 -22.44 -0.85 15.17
N ASN A 636 -21.41 -1.67 15.38
CA ASN A 636 -21.21 -2.43 16.61
C ASN A 636 -19.79 -2.19 17.16
N PRO A 637 -19.62 -1.56 18.35
CA PRO A 637 -20.65 -0.91 19.17
C PRO A 637 -21.35 0.28 18.46
N SER A 638 -22.58 0.58 18.84
CA SER A 638 -23.44 1.62 18.25
C SER A 638 -23.47 2.92 19.07
N LEU A 639 -24.04 3.99 18.50
CA LEU A 639 -24.30 5.27 19.18
C LEU A 639 -25.37 5.24 20.28
N THR A 640 -26.02 4.10 20.52
CA THR A 640 -27.21 4.01 21.37
C THR A 640 -26.96 4.45 22.81
N ASP A 641 -25.71 4.33 23.27
CA ASP A 641 -25.28 4.73 24.61
C ASP A 641 -24.88 6.23 24.69
N CYS A 642 -24.77 6.91 23.54
CA CYS A 642 -24.38 8.32 23.45
C CYS A 642 -25.63 9.22 23.34
N LYS A 643 -25.71 10.28 24.16
CA LYS A 643 -26.81 11.26 24.09
C LYS A 643 -26.50 12.34 23.07
N ILE A 644 -26.74 12.06 21.79
CA ILE A 644 -26.59 13.08 20.74
C ILE A 644 -27.84 13.94 20.67
N ARG A 645 -27.66 15.26 20.72
CA ARG A 645 -28.72 16.24 20.50
C ARG A 645 -28.33 17.16 19.35
N PRO A 646 -29.17 17.33 18.33
CA PRO A 646 -28.94 18.34 17.29
C PRO A 646 -28.69 19.72 17.91
N GLY A 647 -27.67 20.42 17.43
CA GLY A 647 -27.14 21.65 18.04
C GLY A 647 -26.10 21.47 19.16
N GLU A 648 -25.96 20.28 19.76
CA GLU A 648 -25.00 19.97 20.83
C GLU A 648 -24.04 18.83 20.42
N TYR A 649 -23.25 19.06 19.37
CA TYR A 649 -22.34 18.05 18.81
C TYR A 649 -20.99 17.97 19.54
N GLU A 650 -20.48 16.74 19.71
CA GLU A 650 -19.10 16.48 20.16
C GLU A 650 -18.07 17.03 19.16
N THR A 651 -16.85 17.27 19.65
CA THR A 651 -15.76 17.84 18.84
C THR A 651 -15.49 17.03 17.57
N VAL A 652 -15.49 15.70 17.62
CA VAL A 652 -15.26 14.85 16.44
C VAL A 652 -16.34 15.03 15.36
N THR A 653 -17.59 15.22 15.75
CA THR A 653 -18.69 15.52 14.83
C THR A 653 -18.62 16.95 14.30
N LYS A 654 -18.18 17.92 15.13
CA LYS A 654 -17.88 19.28 14.66
C LYS A 654 -16.78 19.29 13.61
N LEU A 655 -15.72 18.50 13.79
CA LEU A 655 -14.63 18.35 12.82
C LEU A 655 -15.11 17.68 11.53
N LEU A 656 -15.97 16.66 11.63
CA LEU A 656 -16.65 16.03 10.48
C LEU A 656 -17.45 17.05 9.64
N MET A 657 -17.93 18.13 10.24
CA MET A 657 -18.71 19.16 9.55
C MET A 657 -17.82 20.27 8.98
N VAL A 658 -16.93 20.83 9.81
CA VAL A 658 -16.08 21.97 9.43
C VAL A 658 -15.10 21.62 8.32
N ILE A 659 -14.45 20.45 8.38
CA ILE A 659 -13.42 20.07 7.40
C ILE A 659 -14.02 19.96 5.98
N PRO A 660 -15.11 19.17 5.75
CA PRO A 660 -15.81 19.16 4.47
C PRO A 660 -16.26 20.52 3.95
N ARG A 661 -16.76 21.40 4.84
CA ARG A 661 -17.22 22.74 4.45
C ARG A 661 -16.07 23.56 3.87
N LEU A 662 -14.97 23.66 4.61
CA LEU A 662 -13.79 24.41 4.19
C LEU A 662 -13.12 23.83 2.94
N LEU A 663 -13.12 22.50 2.80
CA LEU A 663 -12.63 21.83 1.59
C LEU A 663 -13.46 22.18 0.35
N ASN A 664 -14.79 22.21 0.49
CA ASN A 664 -15.67 22.61 -0.60
C ASN A 664 -15.41 24.08 -0.99
N ASP A 665 -15.37 24.99 -0.01
CA ASP A 665 -15.27 26.44 -0.25
C ASP A 665 -14.02 26.83 -1.04
N ILE A 666 -12.87 26.21 -0.75
CA ILE A 666 -11.62 26.50 -1.49
C ILE A 666 -11.63 25.96 -2.93
N GLN A 667 -12.55 25.05 -3.27
CA GLN A 667 -12.71 24.50 -4.61
C GLN A 667 -13.91 25.06 -5.37
N SER A 668 -14.94 25.55 -4.67
CA SER A 668 -16.18 26.08 -5.25
C SER A 668 -16.20 27.61 -5.37
N TYR A 669 -15.30 28.34 -4.70
CA TYR A 669 -15.34 29.81 -4.62
C TYR A 669 -15.48 30.52 -5.96
N GLN A 670 -14.88 29.97 -7.03
CA GLN A 670 -14.89 30.62 -8.34
C GLN A 670 -16.31 30.60 -8.94
N LYS A 671 -16.97 29.44 -8.87
CA LYS A 671 -18.37 29.26 -9.30
C LYS A 671 -19.30 30.13 -8.44
N GLU A 672 -19.13 30.07 -7.12
CA GLU A 672 -19.98 30.82 -6.20
C GLU A 672 -19.82 32.33 -6.36
N LYS A 673 -18.60 32.82 -6.62
CA LYS A 673 -18.34 34.22 -6.95
C LYS A 673 -19.09 34.67 -8.22
N GLU A 674 -19.13 33.83 -9.25
CA GLU A 674 -19.86 34.10 -10.49
C GLU A 674 -21.39 34.11 -10.27
N GLU A 675 -21.87 33.29 -9.34
CA GLU A 675 -23.26 33.26 -8.88
C GLU A 675 -23.60 34.39 -7.88
N GLY A 676 -22.62 35.20 -7.47
CA GLY A 676 -22.79 36.25 -6.46
C GLY A 676 -22.97 35.74 -5.03
N LYS A 677 -22.65 34.46 -4.79
CA LYS A 677 -22.67 33.82 -3.46
C LYS A 677 -21.35 34.04 -2.74
N MET A 678 -21.43 34.26 -1.43
CA MET A 678 -20.25 34.34 -0.56
C MET A 678 -20.00 32.99 0.11
N ASN A 679 -18.74 32.62 0.21
CA ASN A 679 -18.27 31.48 0.98
C ASN A 679 -17.11 31.88 1.89
N TYR A 680 -16.57 30.96 2.69
CA TYR A 680 -15.53 31.29 3.65
C TYR A 680 -14.28 31.91 3.01
N ALA A 681 -13.85 31.40 1.85
CA ALA A 681 -12.69 31.93 1.13
C ALA A 681 -12.94 33.35 0.58
N LEU A 682 -14.15 33.65 0.12
CA LEU A 682 -14.53 34.98 -0.38
C LEU A 682 -14.75 35.98 0.75
N LEU A 683 -15.30 35.53 1.89
CA LEU A 683 -15.48 36.36 3.09
C LEU A 683 -14.13 36.79 3.67
N TYR A 684 -13.14 35.89 3.69
CA TYR A 684 -11.78 36.26 4.09
C TYR A 684 -11.21 37.41 3.26
N LEU A 685 -11.43 37.42 1.93
CA LEU A 685 -10.99 38.52 1.06
C LEU A 685 -11.70 39.84 1.38
N LYS A 686 -12.95 39.78 1.84
CA LYS A 686 -13.71 40.97 2.23
C LYS A 686 -13.21 41.54 3.55
N GLU A 687 -12.91 40.69 4.52
CA GLU A 687 -12.35 41.09 5.81
C GLU A 687 -10.87 41.52 5.70
N ASN A 688 -10.17 41.10 4.64
CA ASN A 688 -8.76 41.40 4.40
C ASN A 688 -8.52 42.03 3.01
N PRO A 689 -8.79 43.34 2.82
CA PRO A 689 -8.74 43.99 1.50
C PRO A 689 -7.39 43.99 0.77
N GLY A 690 -6.29 43.64 1.45
CA GLY A 690 -4.96 43.51 0.86
C GLY A 690 -4.59 42.08 0.42
N ALA A 691 -5.43 41.09 0.72
CA ALA A 691 -5.18 39.69 0.40
C ALA A 691 -5.69 39.35 -1.01
N ASP A 692 -5.02 38.41 -1.67
CA ASP A 692 -5.53 37.77 -2.88
C ASP A 692 -6.11 36.37 -2.61
N ILE A 693 -6.67 35.73 -3.63
CA ILE A 693 -7.29 34.41 -3.48
C ILE A 693 -6.28 33.32 -3.06
N LYS A 694 -5.00 33.47 -3.38
CA LYS A 694 -3.95 32.54 -2.93
C LYS A 694 -3.72 32.71 -1.44
N ASP A 695 -3.71 33.94 -0.93
CA ASP A 695 -3.60 34.21 0.51
C ASP A 695 -4.80 33.62 1.25
N SER A 696 -6.02 33.82 0.74
CA SER A 696 -7.25 33.25 1.32
C SER A 696 -7.23 31.73 1.33
N THR A 697 -6.92 31.09 0.20
CA THR A 697 -6.86 29.62 0.12
C THR A 697 -5.72 29.04 0.96
N ALA A 698 -4.59 29.74 1.11
CA ALA A 698 -3.50 29.35 2.01
C ALA A 698 -3.93 29.44 3.49
N TYR A 699 -4.62 30.51 3.88
CA TYR A 699 -5.19 30.66 5.21
C TYR A 699 -6.16 29.52 5.56
N VAL A 700 -7.09 29.20 4.65
CA VAL A 700 -8.04 28.10 4.86
C VAL A 700 -7.33 26.73 4.91
N ARG A 701 -6.28 26.51 4.11
CA ARG A 701 -5.47 25.29 4.18
C ARG A 701 -4.74 25.14 5.52
N GLU A 702 -4.23 26.22 6.10
CA GLU A 702 -3.61 26.17 7.43
C GLU A 702 -4.62 25.75 8.52
N ILE A 703 -5.87 26.24 8.42
CA ILE A 703 -6.96 25.79 9.30
C ILE A 703 -7.23 24.31 9.08
N LEU A 704 -7.37 23.88 7.83
CA LEU A 704 -7.62 22.48 7.48
C LEU A 704 -6.54 21.54 8.04
N ASP A 705 -5.26 21.88 7.90
CA ASP A 705 -4.14 21.06 8.40
C ASP A 705 -4.23 20.86 9.92
N LYS A 706 -4.54 21.94 10.67
CA LYS A 706 -4.77 21.87 12.13
C LYS A 706 -5.98 21.00 12.48
N LYS A 707 -7.12 21.20 11.81
CA LYS A 707 -8.36 20.45 12.05
C LYS A 707 -8.24 18.98 11.68
N TRP A 708 -7.44 18.65 10.67
CA TRP A 708 -7.11 17.26 10.34
C TRP A 708 -6.33 16.57 11.45
N GLY A 709 -5.30 17.21 12.00
CA GLY A 709 -4.56 16.69 13.15
C GLY A 709 -5.49 16.45 14.35
N GLU A 710 -6.36 17.43 14.67
CA GLU A 710 -7.37 17.30 15.72
C GLU A 710 -8.31 16.10 15.45
N LEU A 711 -8.82 15.94 14.22
CA LEU A 711 -9.71 14.83 13.86
C LEU A 711 -9.03 13.49 14.05
N LEU A 712 -7.80 13.34 13.56
CA LEU A 712 -7.05 12.09 13.70
C LEU A 712 -6.80 11.72 15.16
N GLN A 713 -6.46 12.71 16.00
CA GLN A 713 -6.27 12.49 17.43
C GLN A 713 -7.56 11.99 18.08
N HIS A 714 -8.69 12.67 17.83
CA HIS A 714 -10.00 12.27 18.35
C HIS A 714 -10.43 10.88 17.88
N VAL A 715 -10.21 10.56 16.59
CA VAL A 715 -10.64 9.29 16.00
C VAL A 715 -9.81 8.12 16.50
N LEU A 716 -8.48 8.27 16.52
CA LEU A 716 -7.57 7.16 16.78
C LEU A 716 -7.37 6.93 18.28
N MET A 717 -7.28 7.97 19.10
CA MET A 717 -6.97 7.83 20.51
C MET A 717 -8.23 7.58 21.36
N ASP A 718 -8.07 6.77 22.40
CA ASP A 718 -9.09 6.59 23.42
C ASP A 718 -9.15 7.81 24.36
N GLY A 719 -10.31 8.07 24.97
CA GLY A 719 -10.51 9.17 25.92
C GLY A 719 -10.88 10.54 25.32
N PHE A 720 -10.89 10.66 24.00
CA PHE A 720 -11.27 11.90 23.28
C PHE A 720 -12.72 11.86 22.75
N GLY A 721 -13.70 11.86 23.66
CA GLY A 721 -15.14 11.85 23.35
C GLY A 721 -15.85 10.59 23.83
N GLU A 722 -17.18 10.59 23.73
CA GLU A 722 -18.03 9.46 24.16
C GLU A 722 -18.33 8.49 23.00
N LEU A 723 -18.05 8.90 21.76
CA LEU A 723 -18.34 8.09 20.58
C LEU A 723 -17.51 6.79 20.51
N PRO A 724 -18.14 5.63 20.23
CA PRO A 724 -17.43 4.38 19.98
C PRO A 724 -16.46 4.46 18.82
N LYS A 725 -15.35 3.72 18.89
CA LYS A 725 -14.30 3.68 17.86
C LYS A 725 -14.84 3.40 16.44
N PRO A 726 -15.75 2.44 16.19
CA PRO A 726 -16.33 2.26 14.86
C PRO A 726 -17.06 3.51 14.34
N CYS A 727 -17.77 4.24 15.20
CA CYS A 727 -18.46 5.48 14.84
C CYS A 727 -17.45 6.56 14.47
N LYS A 728 -16.36 6.70 15.23
CA LYS A 728 -15.28 7.64 14.94
C LYS A 728 -14.57 7.30 13.62
N LEU A 729 -14.36 6.02 13.31
CA LEU A 729 -13.82 5.59 12.02
C LEU A 729 -14.76 5.89 10.85
N LEU A 730 -16.08 5.80 11.05
CA LEU A 730 -17.07 6.22 10.04
C LEU A 730 -17.09 7.75 9.84
N HIS A 731 -16.80 8.54 10.88
CA HIS A 731 -16.57 9.98 10.72
C HIS A 731 -15.33 10.21 9.84
N LEU A 732 -14.20 9.60 10.18
CA LEU A 732 -12.98 9.71 9.38
C LEU A 732 -13.19 9.29 7.92
N SER A 733 -13.91 8.20 7.66
CA SER A 733 -14.17 7.74 6.30
C SER A 733 -14.98 8.75 5.49
N CYS A 734 -15.96 9.41 6.11
CA CYS A 734 -16.72 10.47 5.46
C CYS A 734 -15.82 11.68 5.14
N VAL A 735 -14.98 12.13 6.07
CA VAL A 735 -14.07 13.25 5.79
C VAL A 735 -13.05 12.88 4.70
N LYS A 736 -12.54 11.63 4.66
CA LYS A 736 -11.69 11.14 3.55
C LYS A 736 -12.40 11.20 2.20
N VAL A 737 -13.71 10.91 2.14
CA VAL A 737 -14.51 11.06 0.91
C VAL A 737 -14.56 12.51 0.45
N PHE A 738 -14.86 13.45 1.34
CA PHE A 738 -14.86 14.88 1.01
C PHE A 738 -13.47 15.37 0.60
N GLN A 739 -12.41 14.93 1.29
CA GLN A 739 -11.04 15.20 0.89
C GLN A 739 -10.75 14.70 -0.52
N MET A 740 -11.17 13.49 -0.87
CA MET A 740 -11.01 12.94 -2.21
C MET A 740 -11.78 13.75 -3.26
N PHE A 741 -12.99 14.21 -2.95
CA PHE A 741 -13.78 15.06 -3.85
C PHE A 741 -13.16 16.43 -4.09
N PHE A 742 -12.46 17.00 -3.10
CA PHE A 742 -12.02 18.40 -3.09
C PHE A 742 -10.50 18.58 -2.95
N HIS A 743 -9.69 17.53 -3.14
CA HIS A 743 -8.25 17.59 -2.90
C HIS A 743 -7.52 18.59 -3.81
N SER A 744 -7.71 18.46 -5.13
CA SER A 744 -7.02 19.27 -6.15
C SER A 744 -7.97 20.07 -7.03
N SER A 745 -9.22 19.64 -7.12
CA SER A 745 -10.31 20.23 -7.89
C SER A 745 -11.63 19.80 -7.28
N ASN A 746 -12.75 20.39 -7.69
CA ASN A 746 -14.09 19.88 -7.36
C ASN A 746 -14.45 18.70 -8.28
N ARG A 747 -13.98 17.50 -7.92
CA ARG A 747 -14.23 16.26 -8.68
C ARG A 747 -15.69 15.82 -8.60
N TYR A 748 -16.42 16.25 -7.57
CA TYR A 748 -17.83 15.88 -7.39
C TYR A 748 -18.70 16.52 -8.48
N ASP A 749 -18.42 17.76 -8.87
CA ASP A 749 -19.13 18.44 -9.95
C ASP A 749 -18.80 17.86 -11.34
N SER A 750 -17.58 17.34 -11.53
CA SER A 750 -17.17 16.73 -12.79
C SER A 750 -17.90 15.41 -13.09
N ASN A 751 -18.36 15.25 -14.33
CA ASN A 751 -18.97 14.01 -14.81
C ASN A 751 -17.95 12.97 -15.29
N THR A 752 -16.66 13.33 -15.34
CA THR A 752 -15.60 12.48 -15.93
C THR A 752 -14.48 12.16 -14.95
N ASP A 753 -14.19 13.04 -13.98
CA ASP A 753 -12.96 12.96 -13.17
C ASP A 753 -12.89 11.73 -12.27
N MET A 754 -14.03 11.14 -11.91
CA MET A 754 -14.11 9.93 -11.08
C MET A 754 -14.59 8.70 -11.84
N LEU A 755 -14.82 8.81 -13.15
CA LEU A 755 -15.37 7.71 -13.94
C LEU A 755 -14.47 6.48 -13.89
N GLN A 756 -13.15 6.66 -14.03
CA GLN A 756 -12.19 5.56 -13.96
C GLN A 756 -12.17 4.90 -12.57
N ASP A 757 -12.24 5.70 -11.50
CA ASP A 757 -12.25 5.22 -10.13
C ASP A 757 -13.52 4.40 -9.84
N ILE A 758 -14.68 4.91 -10.27
CA ILE A 758 -15.97 4.20 -10.18
C ILE A 758 -15.92 2.88 -10.96
N GLN A 759 -15.37 2.91 -12.18
CA GLN A 759 -15.23 1.71 -13.01
C GLN A 759 -14.34 0.67 -12.32
N LYS A 760 -13.18 1.06 -11.78
CA LYS A 760 -12.26 0.16 -11.07
C LYS A 760 -12.83 -0.38 -9.75
N ALA A 761 -13.56 0.45 -9.01
CA ALA A 761 -14.12 0.04 -7.73
C ALA A 761 -15.28 -0.95 -7.91
N ILE A 762 -16.16 -0.71 -8.89
CA ILE A 762 -17.45 -1.41 -8.99
C ILE A 762 -17.49 -2.40 -10.15
N TYR A 763 -16.96 -2.07 -11.33
CA TYR A 763 -17.30 -2.79 -12.57
C TYR A 763 -16.18 -3.66 -13.14
N ILE A 764 -14.98 -3.09 -13.26
CA ILE A 764 -13.81 -3.71 -13.89
C ILE A 764 -13.27 -4.80 -12.95
N PRO A 765 -13.17 -6.07 -13.38
CA PRO A 765 -12.52 -7.12 -12.60
C PRO A 765 -11.05 -6.81 -12.31
N ILE A 766 -10.46 -7.43 -11.30
CA ILE A 766 -9.02 -7.27 -11.03
C ILE A 766 -8.23 -7.90 -12.18
N ASN A 767 -7.16 -7.24 -12.62
CA ASN A 767 -6.20 -7.83 -13.55
C ASN A 767 -4.90 -8.18 -12.82
N VAL A 768 -4.70 -9.47 -12.52
CA VAL A 768 -3.48 -9.97 -11.84
C VAL A 768 -2.40 -10.43 -12.85
N GLY A 769 -2.52 -10.09 -14.14
CA GLY A 769 -1.49 -10.43 -15.15
C GLY A 769 -1.25 -11.93 -15.35
N LEU A 770 -2.20 -12.80 -14.96
CA LEU A 770 -2.11 -14.26 -15.11
C LEU A 770 -2.37 -14.69 -16.56
N THR A 771 -1.64 -14.14 -17.53
CA THR A 771 -1.56 -14.66 -18.91
C THR A 771 -0.30 -14.14 -19.60
N SER A 772 0.89 -14.48 -19.12
CA SER A 772 2.05 -14.68 -20.00
C SER A 772 2.37 -16.15 -19.98
N LYS A 773 2.36 -16.80 -21.16
CA LYS A 773 2.93 -18.14 -21.29
C LYS A 773 4.35 -18.11 -20.69
N PRO A 774 4.80 -19.15 -19.98
CA PRO A 774 6.20 -19.23 -19.56
C PRO A 774 7.07 -19.06 -20.80
N LEU A 775 8.13 -18.28 -20.69
CA LEU A 775 9.20 -18.17 -21.68
C LEU A 775 9.90 -19.54 -21.76
N MET A 776 9.26 -20.49 -22.43
CA MET A 776 9.85 -21.77 -22.76
C MET A 776 10.84 -21.51 -23.89
N PRO A 777 12.11 -21.93 -23.77
CA PRO A 777 12.97 -22.02 -24.94
C PRO A 777 12.38 -23.03 -25.91
N ASP A 778 12.39 -22.71 -27.21
CA ASP A 778 11.96 -23.62 -28.29
C ASP A 778 12.69 -24.96 -28.13
N GLN A 779 11.96 -26.01 -27.73
CA GLN A 779 12.47 -27.37 -27.78
C GLN A 779 12.57 -27.77 -29.25
N GLN A 780 13.76 -27.62 -29.84
CA GLN A 780 14.09 -28.35 -31.07
C GLN A 780 14.07 -29.84 -30.75
N GLU A 781 12.98 -30.51 -31.12
CA GLU A 781 12.87 -31.97 -31.11
C GLU A 781 14.00 -32.57 -31.95
N TYR A 782 14.97 -33.17 -31.27
CA TYR A 782 15.87 -34.14 -31.86
C TYR A 782 15.10 -35.43 -32.14
N HIS A 783 14.38 -35.47 -33.25
CA HIS A 783 13.92 -36.74 -33.82
C HIS A 783 15.07 -37.40 -34.58
N GLN A 784 15.56 -38.48 -33.97
CA GLN A 784 16.50 -39.43 -34.58
C GLN A 784 15.95 -39.96 -35.91
N THR A 785 16.85 -39.93 -36.90
CA THR A 785 16.75 -40.49 -38.23
C THR A 785 16.46 -41.99 -38.22
N ILE A 786 15.34 -42.41 -38.83
CA ILE A 786 15.22 -43.74 -39.45
C ILE A 786 14.61 -43.55 -40.85
N ASN A 787 15.36 -44.04 -41.85
CA ASN A 787 15.05 -44.03 -43.27
C ASN A 787 13.77 -44.80 -43.63
N SER A 788 12.94 -44.27 -44.53
CA SER A 788 12.57 -44.96 -45.78
C SER A 788 11.71 -44.10 -46.73
N HIS A 789 12.29 -43.82 -47.90
CA HIS A 789 11.74 -43.72 -49.25
C HIS A 789 10.37 -43.10 -49.60
N SER A 790 10.48 -42.20 -50.59
CA SER A 790 9.68 -42.02 -51.82
C SER A 790 8.53 -41.01 -51.83
N GLY A 791 8.58 -40.10 -52.82
CA GLY A 791 7.43 -39.33 -53.32
C GLY A 791 7.70 -37.84 -53.56
N ARG A 792 7.75 -37.44 -54.84
CA ARG A 792 7.87 -36.04 -55.33
C ARG A 792 6.65 -35.16 -54.97
N PRO A 793 6.77 -33.81 -54.98
CA PRO A 793 5.74 -32.86 -54.55
C PRO A 793 4.85 -32.37 -55.70
N PRO A 794 3.70 -31.72 -55.42
CA PRO A 794 3.10 -30.76 -56.33
C PRO A 794 3.14 -29.31 -55.79
N LYS A 795 3.05 -28.40 -56.75
CA LYS A 795 3.27 -26.95 -56.71
C LYS A 795 1.99 -26.15 -56.39
N TYR A 796 2.20 -24.85 -56.15
CA TYR A 796 1.28 -23.70 -56.35
C TYR A 796 0.17 -23.51 -55.29
N LYS A 797 -0.27 -22.29 -54.90
CA LYS A 797 -0.18 -20.95 -55.49
C LYS A 797 -0.49 -19.89 -54.41
N ARG A 798 0.21 -18.75 -54.43
CA ARG A 798 -0.17 -17.49 -53.77
C ARG A 798 -1.36 -16.86 -54.49
N SER A 799 -2.28 -16.25 -53.74
CA SER A 799 -3.12 -15.16 -54.24
C SER A 799 -3.18 -14.04 -53.20
N GLN A 800 -2.70 -12.87 -53.60
CA GLN A 800 -3.05 -11.57 -53.05
C GLN A 800 -4.45 -11.20 -53.56
N ILE A 801 -5.17 -10.30 -52.87
CA ILE A 801 -5.62 -9.00 -53.42
C ILE A 801 -6.61 -8.27 -52.48
N GLU A 802 -6.24 -7.00 -52.25
CA GLU A 802 -6.99 -5.73 -52.12
C GLU A 802 -7.82 -5.30 -50.88
N LEU A 803 -7.27 -4.21 -50.32
CA LEU A 803 -7.87 -3.02 -49.71
C LEU A 803 -9.04 -2.42 -50.50
N VAL A 804 -10.08 -1.96 -49.80
CA VAL A 804 -10.83 -0.72 -50.13
C VAL A 804 -11.34 -0.05 -48.85
N THR A 805 -10.98 1.21 -48.66
CA THR A 805 -11.69 2.27 -47.89
C THR A 805 -12.20 3.30 -48.92
N PRO A 806 -13.21 4.13 -48.61
CA PRO A 806 -13.14 5.17 -47.57
C PRO A 806 -13.83 4.82 -46.27
#